data_AF-A0A6L9L2K3-F1
#
_entry.id   AF-A0A6L9L2K3-F1
#
_cell.length_a   1.000
_cell.length_b   1.000
_cell.length_c   1.000
_cell.angle_alpha   90.00
_cell.angle_beta   90.00
_cell.angle_gamma   90.00
#
_symmetry.space_group_name_H-M   'P 1'
#
loop_
_entity.id
_entity.type
_entity.pdbx_description
1 polymer ?
#
loop_
_entity_poly.entity_id
_entity_poly.type
_entity_poly.pdbx_seq_one_letter_code
_entity_poly.pdbx_strand_id
1 'polypeptide(L)'
;MTTHATDSVVWTHNPKNVAFIGDYLPRQCGIATFTSDLYKSYNSFIPNSRAMVVSVNDTQEGYDYPSEVRYDFYQHDQEAYRKAAEFLNAKDTEVVCLQHEYGIFGGPAGSYILTLLRNLTMPVVTTFHTILKNPNEEQLLVLKSIADLSSRVICMSEKGRDFLINIYEIPEEKIDLIPHGIPDMPFVDPHFHKDRFGMEGKQTLLTFGLLSPNKGIENVIRALPRIVERFPNLVYMVLGATHPHLIRHEGEAYRDSLTKLAADCGVLENVRFYNEFAELNDLLEYLGAADIYITPYLNPAQITSGTLSYAFGCGKAVVSTPYWHAEELLADGRGVLVPFGDSDAIADQIINLLADEPARHAMRKKGYMMGRDMIWERVIQEYAGSFAKARRERMSTINNQTPYDMGGNGSSAYKLPALRLDHLFRLTDSTGIAQHARFHLPFYEEGYCTDDNARALILALMVQEAGLGSQKLAQASDDYCAFLNHAYTDDYRRFRNFMSYDRRWLEEVGSDDSTGRTIWALGVCIGRAVDRNTSTWAMSLMEKVLPSVTDMSSPRAWAFALLGIYEYQKKFNDDRLAKTIQRQLLDKLMFRYTETATDEWPWFENVLSYDNAVLAHVLIRSGVSHLAEIGLKSLRWLVDLQTSERGHFQPIGSNGFYTKGQTRAYFDQQPLEAQSTVSACLAAFELTGDEQWHRTAIRVFKWFSGLNDLGLPLYDTQTGGCRDGLHIDRVNQNQGAESTLSYLLALAELYSVQKQRKEVKSVNVAISSLVNG
;
A
#
# COMPACT_ATOMS: atom_id res chain seq x y z
N MET A 1 10.68 -25.07 30.65
CA MET A 1 9.68 -24.00 30.53
C MET A 1 10.40 -22.67 30.44
N THR A 2 10.70 -22.21 29.23
CA THR A 2 11.05 -20.82 28.88
C THR A 2 11.47 -20.80 27.41
N THR A 3 10.63 -20.25 26.53
CA THR A 3 10.94 -19.52 25.28
C THR A 3 9.70 -19.49 24.37
N HIS A 4 8.75 -18.60 24.66
CA HIS A 4 7.73 -18.15 23.71
C HIS A 4 7.41 -16.69 24.04
N ALA A 5 8.28 -15.77 23.65
CA ALA A 5 8.03 -14.33 23.77
C ALA A 5 8.97 -13.49 22.89
N THR A 6 9.10 -13.79 21.60
CA THR A 6 9.81 -12.88 20.65
C THR A 6 9.25 -12.83 19.22
N ASP A 7 8.30 -13.67 18.80
CA ASP A 7 7.95 -13.76 17.36
C ASP A 7 6.76 -12.89 16.90
N SER A 8 6.24 -11.98 17.71
CA SER A 8 5.04 -11.20 17.37
C SER A 8 5.26 -9.89 16.61
N VAL A 9 6.51 -9.51 16.28
CA VAL A 9 6.82 -8.17 15.71
C VAL A 9 7.08 -8.18 14.19
N VAL A 10 7.36 -9.34 13.57
CA VAL A 10 7.82 -9.41 12.17
C VAL A 10 6.71 -9.16 11.13
N TRP A 11 5.43 -9.27 11.52
CA TRP A 11 4.30 -9.33 10.58
C TRP A 11 3.57 -8.01 10.32
N THR A 12 3.67 -7.04 11.23
CA THR A 12 2.78 -5.85 11.23
C THR A 12 3.05 -4.87 10.10
N HIS A 13 4.19 -4.99 9.40
CA HIS A 13 4.62 -4.03 8.36
C HIS A 13 4.66 -4.61 6.94
N ASN A 14 4.43 -5.92 6.77
CA ASN A 14 4.47 -6.56 5.45
C ASN A 14 3.14 -6.35 4.71
N PRO A 15 3.16 -6.13 3.37
CA PRO A 15 1.95 -5.96 2.59
C PRO A 15 1.08 -7.22 2.65
N LYS A 16 -0.22 -7.06 2.88
CA LYS A 16 -1.18 -8.18 2.92
C LYS A 16 -1.78 -8.47 1.56
N ASN A 17 -1.85 -7.46 0.69
CA ASN A 17 -2.47 -7.56 -0.62
C ASN A 17 -1.42 -7.43 -1.73
N VAL A 18 -0.71 -8.52 -1.99
CA VAL A 18 0.32 -8.60 -3.06
C VAL A 18 -0.27 -9.30 -4.29
N ALA A 19 -0.04 -8.74 -5.48
CA ALA A 19 -0.42 -9.37 -6.74
C ALA A 19 0.80 -9.99 -7.43
N PHE A 20 0.76 -11.28 -7.74
CA PHE A 20 1.80 -11.99 -8.48
C PHE A 20 1.43 -12.08 -9.95
N ILE A 21 2.27 -11.53 -10.83
CA ILE A 21 2.03 -11.47 -12.28
C ILE A 21 3.02 -12.38 -13.00
N GLY A 22 2.53 -13.31 -13.82
CA GLY A 22 3.35 -14.20 -14.65
C GLY A 22 2.61 -15.45 -15.09
N ASP A 23 3.37 -16.44 -15.57
CA ASP A 23 2.83 -17.78 -15.81
C ASP A 23 2.37 -18.42 -14.49
N TYR A 24 1.32 -19.24 -14.53
CA TYR A 24 0.79 -19.92 -13.35
C TYR A 24 0.23 -21.30 -13.70
N LEU A 25 0.22 -22.23 -12.73
CA LEU A 25 -0.39 -23.55 -12.91
C LEU A 25 -1.89 -23.40 -13.23
N PRO A 26 -2.47 -24.17 -14.17
CA PRO A 26 -1.99 -25.46 -14.69
C PRO A 26 -1.07 -25.39 -15.92
N ARG A 27 -0.60 -24.21 -16.33
CA ARG A 27 0.40 -24.12 -17.42
C ARG A 27 1.67 -24.87 -17.03
N GLN A 28 2.06 -25.86 -17.83
CA GLN A 28 3.23 -26.70 -17.56
C GLN A 28 4.53 -26.00 -18.01
N CYS A 29 5.06 -25.10 -17.17
CA CYS A 29 6.37 -24.50 -17.35
C CYS A 29 7.05 -24.23 -16.01
N GLY A 30 8.38 -24.05 -16.01
CA GLY A 30 9.12 -23.84 -14.76
C GLY A 30 8.76 -22.54 -14.02
N ILE A 31 8.41 -21.49 -14.76
CA ILE A 31 8.02 -20.20 -14.18
C ILE A 31 6.61 -20.28 -13.57
N ALA A 32 5.70 -21.06 -14.16
CA ALA A 32 4.39 -21.34 -13.57
C ALA A 32 4.53 -22.04 -12.21
N THR A 33 5.41 -23.05 -12.11
CA THR A 33 5.73 -23.71 -10.84
C THR A 33 6.33 -22.72 -9.84
N PHE A 34 7.32 -21.92 -10.26
CA PHE A 34 7.94 -20.90 -9.39
C PHE A 34 6.92 -19.89 -8.84
N THR A 35 6.04 -19.36 -9.70
CA THR A 35 5.03 -18.38 -9.31
C THR A 35 3.98 -18.98 -8.39
N SER A 36 3.57 -20.24 -8.64
CA SER A 36 2.70 -21.02 -7.75
C SER A 36 3.31 -21.16 -6.36
N ASP A 37 4.56 -21.60 -6.29
CA ASP A 37 5.22 -21.87 -5.00
C ASP A 37 5.50 -20.58 -4.24
N LEU A 38 5.90 -19.51 -4.93
CA LEU A 38 6.08 -18.19 -4.33
C LEU A 38 4.77 -17.66 -3.75
N TYR A 39 3.67 -17.75 -4.50
CA TYR A 39 2.34 -17.34 -4.03
C TYR A 39 1.91 -18.15 -2.80
N LYS A 40 1.99 -19.48 -2.86
CA LYS A 40 1.57 -20.38 -1.76
C LYS A 40 2.39 -20.15 -0.51
N SER A 41 3.70 -19.96 -0.66
CA SER A 41 4.61 -19.63 0.44
C SER A 41 4.26 -18.27 1.04
N TYR A 42 4.02 -17.25 0.22
CA TYR A 42 3.64 -15.92 0.71
C TYR A 42 2.33 -15.93 1.48
N ASN A 43 1.33 -16.61 0.93
CA ASN A 43 -0.01 -16.68 1.50
C ASN A 43 -0.03 -17.45 2.84
N SER A 44 0.85 -18.45 2.99
CA SER A 44 1.03 -19.19 4.23
C SER A 44 1.85 -18.40 5.26
N PHE A 45 2.81 -17.60 4.79
CA PHE A 45 3.67 -16.76 5.62
C PHE A 45 2.86 -15.61 6.25
N ILE A 46 2.10 -14.83 5.46
CA ILE A 46 1.41 -13.62 5.95
C ILE A 46 0.03 -13.94 6.57
N PRO A 47 -0.20 -13.62 7.87
CA PRO A 47 -1.52 -13.81 8.48
C PRO A 47 -2.62 -12.95 7.83
N ASN A 48 -3.75 -13.58 7.50
CA ASN A 48 -4.87 -12.94 6.80
C ASN A 48 -4.45 -12.29 5.46
N SER A 49 -3.51 -12.92 4.75
CA SER A 49 -3.13 -12.55 3.39
C SER A 49 -4.35 -12.43 2.47
N ARG A 50 -4.33 -11.40 1.63
CA ARG A 50 -5.27 -11.18 0.52
C ARG A 50 -4.56 -11.25 -0.83
N ALA A 51 -3.39 -11.89 -0.86
CA ALA A 51 -2.61 -12.03 -2.07
C ALA A 51 -3.41 -12.67 -3.21
N MET A 52 -3.12 -12.26 -4.43
CA MET A 52 -3.78 -12.75 -5.63
C MET A 52 -2.78 -13.02 -6.74
N VAL A 53 -3.21 -13.82 -7.72
CA VAL A 53 -2.45 -14.08 -8.94
C VAL A 53 -3.15 -13.42 -10.12
N VAL A 54 -2.35 -12.84 -11.01
CA VAL A 54 -2.76 -12.38 -12.33
C VAL A 54 -1.96 -13.13 -13.39
N SER A 55 -2.60 -14.00 -14.17
CA SER A 55 -1.89 -14.89 -15.09
C SER A 55 -1.94 -14.46 -16.55
N VAL A 56 -0.95 -14.90 -17.34
CA VAL A 56 -0.85 -14.62 -18.78
C VAL A 56 -1.11 -15.88 -19.60
N ASN A 57 -2.10 -15.79 -20.49
CA ASN A 57 -2.49 -16.86 -21.40
C ASN A 57 -1.73 -16.78 -22.73
N ASP A 58 -1.11 -17.88 -23.13
CA ASP A 58 -0.47 -18.07 -24.44
C ASP A 58 -1.37 -18.75 -25.48
N THR A 59 -2.48 -19.35 -25.03
CA THR A 59 -3.50 -20.01 -25.87
C THR A 59 -4.81 -19.23 -25.84
N GLN A 60 -5.64 -19.36 -26.88
CA GLN A 60 -6.94 -18.66 -26.93
C GLN A 60 -7.95 -19.29 -25.98
N GLU A 61 -7.87 -20.60 -25.78
CA GLU A 61 -8.71 -21.39 -24.89
C GLU A 61 -8.48 -21.05 -23.40
N GLY A 62 -7.31 -20.49 -23.07
CA GLY A 62 -6.91 -20.20 -21.70
C GLY A 62 -6.61 -21.48 -20.91
N TYR A 63 -6.67 -21.36 -19.59
CA TYR A 63 -6.40 -22.45 -18.65
C TYR A 63 -7.49 -22.53 -17.58
N ASP A 64 -7.72 -23.73 -17.04
CA ASP A 64 -8.60 -23.94 -15.89
C ASP A 64 -7.88 -23.55 -14.60
N TYR A 65 -7.87 -22.26 -14.31
CA TYR A 65 -7.13 -21.70 -13.18
C TYR A 65 -7.87 -21.89 -11.84
N PRO A 66 -7.12 -22.08 -10.73
CA PRO A 66 -7.70 -22.12 -9.40
C PRO A 66 -8.11 -20.70 -8.92
N SER A 67 -8.91 -20.64 -7.84
CA SER A 67 -9.59 -19.40 -7.39
C SER A 67 -8.66 -18.25 -6.97
N GLU A 68 -7.41 -18.55 -6.65
CA GLU A 68 -6.37 -17.57 -6.37
C GLU A 68 -5.96 -16.73 -7.59
N VAL A 69 -6.17 -17.26 -8.81
CA VAL A 69 -6.05 -16.49 -10.05
C VAL A 69 -7.29 -15.63 -10.18
N ARG A 70 -7.14 -14.34 -9.87
CA ARG A 70 -8.26 -13.40 -9.80
C ARG A 70 -8.52 -12.68 -11.11
N TYR A 71 -7.54 -12.70 -12.02
CA TYR A 71 -7.58 -12.10 -13.33
C TYR A 71 -6.59 -12.80 -14.25
N ASP A 72 -6.93 -12.98 -15.51
CA ASP A 72 -6.06 -13.51 -16.54
C ASP A 72 -6.20 -12.68 -17.82
N PHE A 73 -5.15 -12.63 -18.63
CA PHE A 73 -5.15 -11.88 -19.89
C PHE A 73 -4.27 -12.54 -20.94
N TYR A 74 -4.55 -12.25 -22.22
CA TYR A 74 -3.85 -12.87 -23.34
C TYR A 74 -2.56 -12.13 -23.68
N GLN A 75 -1.47 -12.89 -23.88
CA GLN A 75 -0.13 -12.34 -24.12
C GLN A 75 -0.08 -11.39 -25.32
N HIS A 76 -0.85 -11.63 -26.38
CA HIS A 76 -0.82 -10.84 -27.62
C HIS A 76 -1.91 -9.75 -27.71
N ASP A 77 -2.65 -9.49 -26.63
CA ASP A 77 -3.65 -8.41 -26.58
C ASP A 77 -3.13 -7.25 -25.73
N GLN A 78 -2.60 -6.21 -26.39
CA GLN A 78 -2.03 -5.04 -25.71
C GLN A 78 -3.07 -4.27 -24.86
N GLU A 79 -4.35 -4.27 -25.24
CA GLU A 79 -5.41 -3.59 -24.46
C GLU A 79 -5.72 -4.38 -23.17
N ALA A 80 -5.54 -5.69 -23.17
CA ALA A 80 -5.71 -6.51 -21.98
C ALA A 80 -4.72 -6.18 -20.86
N TYR A 81 -3.49 -5.75 -21.20
CA TYR A 81 -2.50 -5.25 -20.24
C TYR A 81 -2.98 -3.96 -19.53
N ARG A 82 -3.67 -3.07 -20.25
CA ARG A 82 -4.24 -1.84 -19.68
C ARG A 82 -5.37 -2.18 -18.70
N LYS A 83 -6.27 -3.08 -19.08
CA LYS A 83 -7.36 -3.56 -18.22
C LYS A 83 -6.85 -4.30 -16.99
N ALA A 84 -5.77 -5.08 -17.11
CA ALA A 84 -5.11 -5.72 -15.98
C ALA A 84 -4.58 -4.69 -14.97
N ALA A 85 -4.00 -3.58 -15.45
CA ALA A 85 -3.59 -2.48 -14.57
C ALA A 85 -4.80 -1.81 -13.87
N GLU A 86 -5.90 -1.55 -14.59
CA GLU A 86 -7.14 -1.03 -13.99
C GLU A 86 -7.69 -1.95 -12.91
N PHE A 87 -7.71 -3.25 -13.18
CA PHE A 87 -8.12 -4.27 -12.22
C PHE A 87 -7.27 -4.21 -10.94
N LEU A 88 -5.95 -4.16 -11.06
CA LEU A 88 -5.03 -4.09 -9.92
C LEU A 88 -5.19 -2.79 -9.12
N ASN A 89 -5.31 -1.65 -9.81
CA ASN A 89 -5.54 -0.35 -9.18
C ASN A 89 -6.87 -0.30 -8.41
N ALA A 90 -7.90 -1.03 -8.86
CA ALA A 90 -9.21 -1.08 -8.21
C ALA A 90 -9.30 -2.08 -7.02
N LYS A 91 -8.24 -2.84 -6.74
CA LYS A 91 -8.24 -3.92 -5.72
C LYS A 91 -7.42 -3.63 -4.48
N ASP A 92 -7.06 -2.38 -4.21
CA ASP A 92 -6.22 -1.98 -3.07
C ASP A 92 -4.89 -2.76 -3.02
N THR A 93 -4.34 -3.14 -4.17
CA THR A 93 -3.08 -3.89 -4.25
C THR A 93 -1.93 -3.04 -3.71
N GLU A 94 -1.20 -3.57 -2.73
CA GLU A 94 -0.14 -2.85 -2.02
C GLU A 94 1.21 -2.98 -2.72
N VAL A 95 1.48 -4.11 -3.37
CA VAL A 95 2.70 -4.39 -4.14
C VAL A 95 2.36 -5.34 -5.29
N VAL A 96 2.98 -5.12 -6.46
CA VAL A 96 2.96 -6.07 -7.58
C VAL A 96 4.30 -6.80 -7.63
N CYS A 97 4.28 -8.13 -7.68
CA CYS A 97 5.44 -8.98 -7.91
C CYS A 97 5.40 -9.54 -9.34
N LEU A 98 6.25 -9.00 -10.23
CA LEU A 98 6.31 -9.41 -11.63
C LEU A 98 7.35 -10.53 -11.83
N GLN A 99 6.95 -11.63 -12.45
CA GLN A 99 7.84 -12.68 -12.91
C GLN A 99 8.18 -12.43 -14.38
N HIS A 100 9.42 -12.02 -14.65
CA HIS A 100 9.83 -11.64 -16.00
C HIS A 100 10.69 -12.71 -16.68
N GLU A 101 10.22 -13.11 -17.86
CA GLU A 101 10.96 -13.81 -18.91
C GLU A 101 10.42 -13.31 -20.27
N TYR A 102 11.28 -13.25 -21.28
CA TYR A 102 10.99 -12.57 -22.55
C TYR A 102 9.82 -13.20 -23.33
N GLY A 103 9.57 -14.51 -23.15
CA GLY A 103 8.53 -15.27 -23.82
C GLY A 103 7.18 -15.29 -23.11
N ILE A 104 7.05 -14.70 -21.90
CA ILE A 104 5.78 -14.64 -21.17
C ILE A 104 4.84 -13.59 -21.76
N PHE A 105 5.40 -12.45 -22.16
CA PHE A 105 4.62 -11.28 -22.55
C PHE A 105 4.68 -11.04 -24.07
N GLY A 106 3.63 -10.46 -24.64
CA GLY A 106 3.62 -10.14 -26.07
C GLY A 106 4.44 -8.90 -26.44
N GLY A 107 4.52 -8.68 -27.75
CA GLY A 107 5.34 -7.62 -28.35
C GLY A 107 6.81 -8.01 -28.48
N PRO A 108 7.61 -7.19 -29.19
CA PRO A 108 9.04 -7.39 -29.31
C PRO A 108 9.69 -7.46 -27.92
N ALA A 109 10.44 -8.54 -27.65
CA ALA A 109 11.07 -8.85 -26.38
C ALA A 109 10.15 -8.70 -25.13
N GLY A 110 8.84 -8.97 -25.25
CA GLY A 110 7.91 -8.87 -24.13
C GLY A 110 7.45 -7.46 -23.77
N SER A 111 7.71 -6.47 -24.63
CA SER A 111 7.46 -5.04 -24.39
C SER A 111 6.02 -4.65 -24.00
N TYR A 112 4.99 -5.48 -24.27
CA TYR A 112 3.61 -5.17 -23.87
C TYR A 112 3.43 -5.07 -22.36
N ILE A 113 4.30 -5.73 -21.56
CA ILE A 113 4.28 -5.61 -20.11
C ILE A 113 4.47 -4.16 -19.63
N LEU A 114 5.21 -3.35 -20.40
CA LEU A 114 5.42 -1.93 -20.10
C LEU A 114 4.11 -1.13 -20.08
N THR A 115 3.11 -1.54 -20.87
CA THR A 115 1.77 -0.93 -20.85
C THR A 115 1.10 -1.15 -19.49
N LEU A 116 1.19 -2.36 -18.92
CA LEU A 116 0.65 -2.63 -17.58
C LEU A 116 1.43 -1.83 -16.54
N LEU A 117 2.76 -1.96 -16.51
CA LEU A 117 3.62 -1.36 -15.48
C LEU A 117 3.50 0.17 -15.41
N ARG A 118 3.42 0.86 -16.55
CA ARG A 118 3.25 2.33 -16.61
C ARG A 118 1.91 2.81 -16.04
N ASN A 119 0.90 1.95 -15.98
CA ASN A 119 -0.43 2.28 -15.49
C ASN A 119 -0.69 1.83 -14.04
N LEU A 120 0.30 1.26 -13.35
CA LEU A 120 0.17 0.83 -11.95
C LEU A 120 0.42 1.96 -10.95
N THR A 121 -0.47 2.10 -9.97
CA THR A 121 -0.35 3.11 -8.91
C THR A 121 0.43 2.64 -7.68
N MET A 122 0.66 1.33 -7.54
CA MET A 122 1.40 0.69 -6.46
C MET A 122 2.84 0.32 -6.87
N PRO A 123 3.79 0.11 -5.94
CA PRO A 123 5.16 -0.30 -6.25
C PRO A 123 5.22 -1.68 -6.92
N VAL A 124 6.23 -1.85 -7.77
CA VAL A 124 6.50 -3.10 -8.50
C VAL A 124 7.83 -3.68 -8.04
N VAL A 125 7.86 -4.98 -7.77
CA VAL A 125 9.07 -5.75 -7.52
C VAL A 125 9.17 -6.81 -8.62
N THR A 126 10.22 -6.75 -9.43
CA THR A 126 10.37 -7.65 -10.59
C THR A 126 11.44 -8.70 -10.34
N THR A 127 11.09 -9.98 -10.46
CA THR A 127 12.03 -11.09 -10.50
C THR A 127 12.43 -11.38 -11.95
N PHE A 128 13.71 -11.23 -12.27
CA PHE A 128 14.24 -11.55 -13.60
C PHE A 128 14.72 -13.01 -13.66
N HIS A 129 14.00 -13.85 -14.41
CA HIS A 129 14.36 -15.26 -14.61
C HIS A 129 15.40 -15.45 -15.71
N THR A 130 15.52 -14.47 -16.62
CA THR A 130 16.51 -14.46 -17.70
C THR A 130 17.21 -13.11 -17.78
N ILE A 131 18.53 -13.12 -17.63
CA ILE A 131 19.40 -11.93 -17.71
C ILE A 131 20.52 -12.28 -18.70
N LEU A 132 20.46 -11.70 -19.90
CA LEU A 132 21.38 -12.04 -20.99
C LEU A 132 22.68 -11.24 -20.87
N LYS A 133 23.81 -11.90 -21.15
CA LYS A 133 25.14 -11.24 -21.23
C LYS A 133 25.26 -10.31 -22.45
N ASN A 134 24.68 -10.73 -23.58
CA ASN A 134 24.71 -10.00 -24.84
C ASN A 134 23.26 -9.79 -25.32
N PRO A 135 22.46 -8.93 -24.66
CA PRO A 135 21.12 -8.62 -25.13
C PRO A 135 21.18 -7.90 -26.48
N ASN A 136 20.20 -8.14 -27.35
CA ASN A 136 19.98 -7.26 -28.49
C ASN A 136 19.38 -5.91 -28.02
N GLU A 137 19.25 -4.94 -28.93
CA GLU A 137 18.76 -3.59 -28.58
C GLU A 137 17.38 -3.61 -27.93
N GLU A 138 16.45 -4.43 -28.43
CA GLU A 138 15.10 -4.54 -27.89
C GLU A 138 15.08 -5.16 -26.49
N GLN A 139 15.83 -6.24 -26.28
CA GLN A 139 15.96 -6.93 -24.99
C GLN A 139 16.58 -6.01 -23.94
N LEU A 140 17.64 -5.27 -24.32
CA LEU A 140 18.29 -4.30 -23.46
C LEU A 140 17.29 -3.21 -23.03
N LEU A 141 16.57 -2.63 -24.00
CA LEU A 141 15.61 -1.56 -23.75
C LEU A 141 14.46 -2.02 -22.85
N VAL A 142 13.88 -3.20 -23.13
CA VAL A 142 12.75 -3.73 -22.35
C VAL A 142 13.17 -4.01 -20.91
N LEU A 143 14.29 -4.71 -20.69
CA LEU A 143 14.74 -5.03 -19.33
C LEU A 143 15.03 -3.75 -18.54
N LYS A 144 15.75 -2.79 -19.12
CA LYS A 144 16.02 -1.49 -18.47
C LYS A 144 14.72 -0.75 -18.15
N SER A 145 13.76 -0.72 -19.07
CA SER A 145 12.47 -0.06 -18.85
C SER A 145 11.64 -0.73 -17.74
N ILE A 146 11.65 -2.06 -17.66
CA ILE A 146 11.00 -2.80 -16.57
C ILE A 146 11.70 -2.48 -15.25
N ALA A 147 13.03 -2.49 -15.24
CA ALA A 147 13.79 -2.16 -14.05
C ALA A 147 13.51 -0.72 -13.59
N ASP A 148 13.45 0.27 -14.48
CA ASP A 148 13.11 1.65 -14.17
C ASP A 148 11.72 1.79 -13.54
N LEU A 149 10.73 1.09 -14.09
CA LEU A 149 9.35 1.06 -13.58
C LEU A 149 9.19 0.23 -12.29
N SER A 150 10.17 -0.60 -11.97
CA SER A 150 10.20 -1.36 -10.72
C SER A 150 10.74 -0.50 -9.60
N SER A 151 10.22 -0.66 -8.39
CA SER A 151 10.84 -0.10 -7.17
C SER A 151 12.07 -0.91 -6.78
N ARG A 152 12.01 -2.24 -6.93
CA ARG A 152 13.12 -3.17 -6.68
C ARG A 152 13.17 -4.26 -7.76
N VAL A 153 14.34 -4.82 -8.01
CA VAL A 153 14.52 -5.94 -8.93
C VAL A 153 15.22 -7.09 -8.20
N ILE A 154 14.80 -8.32 -8.48
CA ILE A 154 15.33 -9.53 -7.87
C ILE A 154 16.07 -10.34 -8.94
N CYS A 155 17.26 -10.81 -8.59
CA CYS A 155 17.99 -11.83 -9.34
C CYS A 155 18.40 -12.98 -8.40
N MET A 156 18.69 -14.15 -8.95
CA MET A 156 18.92 -15.37 -8.16
C MET A 156 20.37 -15.90 -8.22
N SER A 157 21.27 -15.15 -8.85
CA SER A 157 22.69 -15.51 -9.00
C SER A 157 23.57 -14.26 -8.98
N GLU A 158 24.80 -14.46 -8.53
CA GLU A 158 25.81 -13.41 -8.47
C GLU A 158 26.16 -12.89 -9.87
N LYS A 159 26.28 -13.81 -10.84
CA LYS A 159 26.45 -13.45 -12.25
C LYS A 159 25.29 -12.61 -12.77
N GLY A 160 24.06 -12.92 -12.33
CA GLY A 160 22.87 -12.17 -12.68
C GLY A 160 22.94 -10.73 -12.17
N ARG A 161 23.34 -10.56 -10.90
CA ARG A 161 23.58 -9.25 -10.30
C ARG A 161 24.67 -8.48 -11.06
N ASP A 162 25.79 -9.13 -11.36
CA ASP A 162 26.88 -8.52 -12.12
C ASP A 162 26.43 -8.02 -13.48
N PHE A 163 25.57 -8.78 -14.19
CA PHE A 163 25.04 -8.36 -15.48
C PHE A 163 24.07 -7.18 -15.32
N LEU A 164 23.16 -7.21 -14.35
CA LEU A 164 22.24 -6.10 -14.09
C LEU A 164 22.99 -4.79 -13.84
N ILE A 165 24.10 -4.83 -13.08
CA ILE A 165 24.92 -3.65 -12.80
C ILE A 165 25.72 -3.22 -14.04
N ASN A 166 26.48 -4.14 -14.64
CA ASN A 166 27.52 -3.76 -15.60
C ASN A 166 27.04 -3.69 -17.06
N ILE A 167 25.95 -4.37 -17.40
CA ILE A 167 25.40 -4.41 -18.77
C ILE A 167 24.11 -3.59 -18.85
N TYR A 168 23.22 -3.77 -17.88
CA TYR A 168 21.93 -3.07 -17.86
C TYR A 168 21.97 -1.76 -17.08
N GLU A 169 23.07 -1.46 -16.39
CA GLU A 169 23.30 -0.21 -15.64
C GLU A 169 22.24 0.03 -14.55
N ILE A 170 21.74 -1.05 -13.93
CA ILE A 170 20.78 -0.96 -12.83
C ILE A 170 21.53 -0.62 -11.53
N PRO A 171 21.09 0.39 -10.76
CA PRO A 171 21.72 0.74 -9.49
C PRO A 171 21.72 -0.41 -8.49
N GLU A 172 22.86 -0.64 -7.83
CA GLU A 172 23.06 -1.77 -6.92
C GLU A 172 22.05 -1.78 -5.77
N GLU A 173 21.70 -0.61 -5.23
CA GLU A 173 20.72 -0.45 -4.14
C GLU A 173 19.31 -0.96 -4.48
N LYS A 174 19.01 -1.05 -5.78
CA LYS A 174 17.74 -1.52 -6.33
C LYS A 174 17.68 -3.05 -6.48
N ILE A 175 18.83 -3.70 -6.48
CA ILE A 175 18.96 -5.13 -6.75
C ILE A 175 18.95 -5.92 -5.44
N ASP A 176 18.00 -6.83 -5.31
CA ASP A 176 18.00 -7.86 -4.27
C ASP A 176 18.50 -9.18 -4.88
N LEU A 177 19.50 -9.79 -4.24
CA LEU A 177 19.95 -11.13 -4.57
C LEU A 177 19.20 -12.12 -3.67
N ILE A 178 18.16 -12.75 -4.19
CA ILE A 178 17.35 -13.73 -3.45
C ILE A 178 17.43 -15.07 -4.18
N PRO A 179 17.91 -16.16 -3.53
CA PRO A 179 18.10 -17.42 -4.20
C PRO A 179 16.77 -18.04 -4.67
N HIS A 180 16.86 -18.97 -5.61
CA HIS A 180 15.70 -19.73 -6.05
C HIS A 180 15.11 -20.54 -4.90
N GLY A 181 13.79 -20.41 -4.66
CA GLY A 181 13.07 -21.17 -3.64
C GLY A 181 13.02 -22.67 -3.94
N ILE A 182 13.23 -23.51 -2.93
CA ILE A 182 13.19 -24.97 -3.04
C ILE A 182 12.27 -25.57 -1.96
N PRO A 183 11.75 -26.80 -2.17
CA PRO A 183 11.05 -27.52 -1.11
C PRO A 183 11.98 -27.91 0.05
N ASP A 184 11.44 -27.95 1.27
CA ASP A 184 12.16 -28.50 2.42
C ASP A 184 12.04 -30.03 2.44
N MET A 185 13.13 -30.71 2.05
CA MET A 185 13.26 -32.16 2.11
C MET A 185 14.29 -32.55 3.17
N PRO A 186 14.04 -33.57 4.01
CA PRO A 186 15.02 -34.05 4.99
C PRO A 186 16.25 -34.69 4.31
N PHE A 187 17.42 -34.56 4.95
CA PHE A 187 18.66 -35.20 4.48
C PHE A 187 18.63 -36.70 4.77
N VAL A 188 18.08 -37.47 3.84
CA VAL A 188 17.95 -38.93 3.96
C VAL A 188 18.81 -39.68 2.94
N ASP A 189 19.06 -40.95 3.23
CA ASP A 189 19.71 -41.84 2.28
C ASP A 189 18.77 -42.17 1.10
N PRO A 190 19.24 -42.12 -0.16
CA PRO A 190 18.39 -42.42 -1.30
C PRO A 190 17.74 -43.81 -1.28
N HIS A 191 18.33 -44.80 -0.59
CA HIS A 191 17.80 -46.16 -0.54
C HIS A 191 16.37 -46.24 0.00
N PHE A 192 15.95 -45.33 0.87
CA PHE A 192 14.58 -45.33 1.44
C PHE A 192 13.47 -45.03 0.42
N HIS A 193 13.81 -44.50 -0.75
CA HIS A 193 12.83 -44.10 -1.77
C HIS A 193 12.86 -44.99 -3.02
N LYS A 194 13.77 -45.97 -3.09
CA LYS A 194 14.00 -46.76 -4.32
C LYS A 194 12.93 -47.84 -4.57
N ASP A 195 12.23 -48.28 -3.52
CA ASP A 195 11.24 -49.36 -3.60
C ASP A 195 10.08 -49.03 -4.56
N ARG A 196 9.56 -47.79 -4.50
CA ARG A 196 8.45 -47.34 -5.36
C ARG A 196 8.79 -47.44 -6.85
N PHE A 197 10.07 -47.32 -7.22
CA PHE A 197 10.51 -47.28 -8.61
C PHE A 197 11.13 -48.59 -9.10
N GLY A 198 11.15 -49.66 -8.29
CA GLY A 198 11.82 -50.92 -8.65
C GLY A 198 13.34 -50.73 -8.83
N MET A 199 13.92 -49.84 -8.04
CA MET A 199 15.34 -49.45 -8.09
C MET A 199 16.13 -50.01 -6.90
N GLU A 200 15.59 -50.99 -6.17
CA GLU A 200 16.25 -51.60 -5.02
C GLU A 200 17.60 -52.20 -5.43
N GLY A 201 18.65 -51.88 -4.65
CA GLY A 201 20.02 -52.32 -4.93
C GLY A 201 20.68 -51.70 -6.17
N LYS A 202 20.01 -50.78 -6.88
CA LYS A 202 20.54 -50.08 -8.06
C LYS A 202 21.17 -48.74 -7.68
N GLN A 203 22.19 -48.33 -8.44
CA GLN A 203 22.69 -46.95 -8.42
C GLN A 203 21.89 -46.13 -9.43
N THR A 204 21.56 -44.89 -9.11
CA THR A 204 20.60 -44.10 -9.89
C THR A 204 21.16 -42.73 -10.23
N LEU A 205 21.12 -42.41 -11.52
CA LEU A 205 21.34 -41.06 -12.04
C LEU A 205 19.99 -40.42 -12.34
N LEU A 206 19.85 -39.12 -12.11
CA LEU A 206 18.62 -38.40 -12.43
C LEU A 206 18.92 -37.14 -13.24
N THR A 207 18.14 -36.92 -14.29
CA THR A 207 17.90 -35.61 -14.89
C THR A 207 16.40 -35.40 -14.93
N PHE A 208 15.93 -34.20 -14.58
CA PHE A 208 14.51 -33.89 -14.69
C PHE A 208 14.22 -32.51 -15.27
N GLY A 209 12.98 -32.32 -15.72
CA GLY A 209 12.46 -31.11 -16.37
C GLY A 209 12.09 -31.35 -17.84
N LEU A 210 11.53 -30.34 -18.51
CA LEU A 210 11.12 -30.46 -19.91
C LEU A 210 12.29 -30.87 -20.82
N LEU A 211 12.10 -31.94 -21.60
CA LEU A 211 13.13 -32.44 -22.52
C LEU A 211 13.28 -31.49 -23.71
N SER A 212 14.54 -31.16 -24.00
CA SER A 212 14.95 -30.47 -25.21
C SER A 212 16.42 -30.80 -25.54
N PRO A 213 16.86 -30.60 -26.80
CA PRO A 213 18.25 -30.84 -27.22
C PRO A 213 19.29 -30.10 -26.36
N ASN A 214 18.95 -28.90 -25.89
CA ASN A 214 19.86 -28.08 -25.07
C ASN A 214 20.16 -28.71 -23.69
N LYS A 215 19.38 -29.71 -23.26
CA LYS A 215 19.61 -30.44 -22.00
C LYS A 215 20.80 -31.39 -22.07
N GLY A 216 21.29 -31.75 -23.27
CA GLY A 216 22.51 -32.53 -23.47
C GLY A 216 22.45 -33.98 -22.95
N ILE A 217 21.25 -34.56 -22.86
CA ILE A 217 21.00 -35.92 -22.36
C ILE A 217 21.79 -36.96 -23.16
N GLU A 218 22.03 -36.70 -24.45
CA GLU A 218 22.82 -37.51 -25.36
C GLU A 218 24.22 -37.79 -24.82
N ASN A 219 24.84 -36.81 -24.15
CA ASN A 219 26.20 -36.95 -23.63
C ASN A 219 26.24 -37.89 -22.41
N VAL A 220 25.17 -37.92 -21.62
CA VAL A 220 25.04 -38.87 -20.51
C VAL A 220 24.82 -40.28 -21.06
N ILE A 221 23.96 -40.44 -22.07
CA ILE A 221 23.74 -41.74 -22.73
C ILE A 221 25.05 -42.27 -23.32
N ARG A 222 25.86 -41.43 -23.97
CA ARG A 222 27.18 -41.81 -24.50
C ARG A 222 28.21 -42.15 -23.41
N ALA A 223 28.05 -41.62 -22.20
CA ALA A 223 28.91 -41.93 -21.06
C ALA A 223 28.55 -43.29 -20.40
N LEU A 224 27.28 -43.72 -20.51
CA LEU A 224 26.78 -44.91 -19.82
C LEU A 224 27.55 -46.20 -20.12
N PRO A 225 28.01 -46.53 -21.35
CA PRO A 225 28.72 -47.79 -21.60
C PRO A 225 29.92 -47.99 -20.67
N ARG A 226 30.74 -46.94 -20.48
CA ARG A 226 31.91 -46.95 -19.59
C ARG A 226 31.51 -47.04 -18.12
N ILE A 227 30.41 -46.38 -17.73
CA ILE A 227 29.92 -46.40 -16.35
C ILE A 227 29.37 -47.79 -15.99
N VAL A 228 28.57 -48.38 -16.87
CA VAL A 228 27.89 -49.67 -16.68
C VAL A 228 28.90 -50.83 -16.71
N GLU A 229 30.01 -50.73 -17.43
CA GLU A 229 31.11 -51.70 -17.37
C GLU A 229 31.62 -51.90 -15.94
N ARG A 230 31.69 -50.82 -15.14
CA ARG A 230 32.13 -50.87 -13.74
C ARG A 230 30.98 -51.00 -12.74
N PHE A 231 29.81 -50.45 -13.06
CA PHE A 231 28.62 -50.45 -12.21
C PHE A 231 27.40 -50.98 -13.00
N PRO A 232 27.29 -52.31 -13.19
CA PRO A 232 26.29 -52.89 -14.08
C PRO A 232 24.84 -52.65 -13.64
N ASN A 233 24.62 -52.41 -12.34
CA ASN A 233 23.31 -52.13 -11.75
C ASN A 233 22.93 -50.65 -11.80
N LEU A 234 23.64 -49.80 -12.56
CA LEU A 234 23.31 -48.39 -12.68
C LEU A 234 22.12 -48.15 -13.62
N VAL A 235 21.22 -47.27 -13.22
CA VAL A 235 20.06 -46.82 -14.01
C VAL A 235 20.06 -45.30 -14.11
N TYR A 236 19.92 -44.78 -15.33
CA TYR A 236 19.70 -43.37 -15.61
C TYR A 236 18.21 -43.09 -15.80
N MET A 237 17.66 -42.31 -14.89
CA MET A 237 16.28 -41.82 -14.90
C MET A 237 16.22 -40.46 -15.60
N VAL A 238 15.45 -40.40 -16.68
CA VAL A 238 15.16 -39.16 -17.42
C VAL A 238 13.68 -38.84 -17.17
N LEU A 239 13.42 -37.89 -16.26
CA LEU A 239 12.08 -37.51 -15.84
C LEU A 239 11.63 -36.20 -16.51
N GLY A 240 10.64 -36.27 -17.37
CA GLY A 240 10.04 -35.06 -17.92
C GLY A 240 9.25 -35.32 -19.19
N ALA A 241 8.23 -34.48 -19.41
CA ALA A 241 7.56 -34.36 -20.70
C ALA A 241 8.46 -33.69 -21.75
N THR A 242 8.24 -33.99 -23.02
CA THR A 242 8.91 -33.27 -24.11
C THR A 242 8.39 -31.83 -24.16
N HIS A 243 9.26 -30.86 -24.41
CA HIS A 243 8.86 -29.44 -24.38
C HIS A 243 7.66 -29.20 -25.30
N PRO A 244 6.57 -28.53 -24.86
CA PRO A 244 5.33 -28.40 -25.63
C PRO A 244 5.54 -27.82 -27.05
N HIS A 245 6.48 -26.88 -27.19
CA HIS A 245 6.86 -26.34 -28.50
C HIS A 245 7.44 -27.40 -29.45
N LEU A 246 8.28 -28.32 -28.95
CA LEU A 246 8.82 -29.42 -29.76
C LEU A 246 7.72 -30.41 -30.14
N ILE A 247 6.82 -30.74 -29.20
CA ILE A 247 5.68 -31.63 -29.50
C ILE A 247 4.82 -31.05 -30.64
N ARG A 248 4.57 -29.74 -30.64
CA ARG A 248 3.77 -29.08 -31.69
C ARG A 248 4.41 -29.15 -33.09
N HIS A 249 5.74 -29.10 -33.19
CA HIS A 249 6.45 -29.04 -34.48
C HIS A 249 6.99 -30.40 -34.95
N GLU A 250 7.42 -31.24 -34.02
CA GLU A 250 8.21 -32.45 -34.28
C GLU A 250 7.68 -33.69 -33.55
N GLY A 251 6.62 -33.56 -32.73
CA GLY A 251 6.11 -34.65 -31.90
C GLY A 251 7.12 -35.11 -30.85
N GLU A 252 7.24 -36.44 -30.65
CA GLU A 252 8.17 -37.06 -29.71
C GLU A 252 9.53 -37.42 -30.36
N ALA A 253 9.82 -36.91 -31.56
CA ALA A 253 11.00 -37.28 -32.34
C ALA A 253 12.32 -37.15 -31.55
N TYR A 254 12.43 -36.14 -30.69
CA TYR A 254 13.62 -35.97 -29.85
C TYR A 254 13.78 -37.12 -28.83
N ARG A 255 12.72 -37.50 -28.12
CA ARG A 255 12.75 -38.61 -27.16
C ARG A 255 13.02 -39.94 -27.86
N ASP A 256 12.41 -40.16 -29.01
CA ASP A 256 12.65 -41.34 -29.83
C ASP A 256 14.12 -41.43 -30.25
N SER A 257 14.73 -40.29 -30.60
CA SER A 257 16.16 -40.23 -30.94
C SER A 257 17.08 -40.57 -29.76
N LEU A 258 16.71 -40.19 -28.52
CA LEU A 258 17.43 -40.58 -27.31
C LEU A 258 17.31 -42.08 -27.02
N THR A 259 16.11 -42.63 -27.22
CA THR A 259 15.86 -44.08 -27.05
C THR A 259 16.66 -44.88 -28.07
N LYS A 260 16.67 -44.45 -29.33
CA LYS A 260 17.52 -45.03 -30.37
C LYS A 260 19.00 -44.94 -30.02
N LEU A 261 19.48 -43.78 -29.55
CA LEU A 261 20.86 -43.60 -29.11
C LEU A 261 21.24 -44.56 -27.98
N ALA A 262 20.36 -44.76 -27.00
CA ALA A 262 20.60 -45.72 -25.92
C ALA A 262 20.70 -47.17 -26.42
N ALA A 263 19.89 -47.54 -27.42
CA ALA A 263 19.97 -48.84 -28.08
C ALA A 263 21.27 -49.00 -28.89
N ASP A 264 21.64 -47.99 -29.67
CA ASP A 264 22.86 -47.98 -30.48
C ASP A 264 24.13 -48.04 -29.61
N CYS A 265 24.09 -47.45 -28.41
CA CYS A 265 25.16 -47.54 -27.40
C CYS A 265 25.12 -48.83 -26.55
N GLY A 266 24.11 -49.70 -26.72
CA GLY A 266 23.99 -50.96 -25.98
C GLY A 266 23.58 -50.81 -24.50
N VAL A 267 22.99 -49.67 -24.12
CA VAL A 267 22.64 -49.31 -22.72
C VAL A 267 21.14 -49.06 -22.51
N LEU A 268 20.30 -49.54 -23.43
CA LEU A 268 18.85 -49.33 -23.39
C LEU A 268 18.22 -49.77 -22.05
N GLU A 269 18.67 -50.90 -21.50
CA GLU A 269 18.17 -51.43 -20.23
C GLU A 269 18.59 -50.60 -19.00
N ASN A 270 19.63 -49.77 -19.15
CA ASN A 270 20.13 -48.88 -18.12
C ASN A 270 19.49 -47.48 -18.18
N VAL A 271 18.58 -47.22 -19.12
CA VAL A 271 17.87 -45.93 -19.22
C VAL A 271 16.38 -46.12 -18.95
N ARG A 272 15.78 -45.22 -18.16
CA ARG A 272 14.35 -45.18 -17.87
C ARG A 272 13.82 -43.78 -18.17
N PHE A 273 13.00 -43.66 -19.21
CA PHE A 273 12.31 -42.43 -19.57
C PHE A 273 10.94 -42.39 -18.90
N TYR A 274 10.72 -41.39 -18.04
CA TYR A 274 9.42 -41.11 -17.43
C TYR A 274 8.82 -39.90 -18.16
N ASN A 275 7.83 -40.15 -19.03
CA ASN A 275 7.21 -39.11 -19.87
C ASN A 275 6.05 -38.43 -19.15
N GLU A 276 6.35 -37.70 -18.09
CA GLU A 276 5.35 -36.97 -17.31
C GLU A 276 5.89 -35.62 -16.82
N PHE A 277 4.97 -34.68 -16.59
CA PHE A 277 5.24 -33.46 -15.85
C PHE A 277 4.87 -33.73 -14.39
N ALA A 278 5.85 -34.18 -13.59
CA ALA A 278 5.62 -34.59 -12.21
C ALA A 278 5.18 -33.42 -11.32
N GLU A 279 4.14 -33.65 -10.51
CA GLU A 279 3.79 -32.73 -9.42
C GLU A 279 4.86 -32.75 -8.33
N LEU A 280 4.85 -31.76 -7.44
CA LEU A 280 5.89 -31.56 -6.45
C LEU A 280 6.16 -32.81 -5.58
N ASN A 281 5.11 -33.48 -5.11
CA ASN A 281 5.26 -34.67 -4.25
C ASN A 281 5.93 -35.83 -5.00
N ASP A 282 5.52 -36.11 -6.23
CA ASP A 282 6.14 -37.16 -7.05
C ASP A 282 7.58 -36.80 -7.40
N LEU A 283 7.85 -35.54 -7.74
CA LEU A 283 9.20 -35.05 -8.01
C LEU A 283 10.12 -35.23 -6.79
N LEU A 284 9.63 -34.96 -5.58
CA LEU A 284 10.38 -35.18 -4.34
C LEU A 284 10.75 -36.65 -4.15
N GLU A 285 9.90 -37.59 -4.58
CA GLU A 285 10.21 -39.01 -4.50
C GLU A 285 11.25 -39.45 -5.53
N TYR A 286 11.18 -38.94 -6.76
CA TYR A 286 12.23 -39.16 -7.76
C TYR A 286 13.58 -38.60 -7.31
N LEU A 287 13.58 -37.37 -6.78
CA LEU A 287 14.75 -36.77 -6.14
C LEU A 287 15.23 -37.66 -5.01
N GLY A 288 14.34 -38.11 -4.14
CA GLY A 288 14.59 -39.05 -3.05
C GLY A 288 15.35 -40.28 -3.51
N ALA A 289 14.88 -40.94 -4.58
CA ALA A 289 15.47 -42.18 -5.10
C ALA A 289 16.84 -41.99 -5.77
N ALA A 290 17.16 -40.78 -6.25
CA ALA A 290 18.40 -40.49 -6.99
C ALA A 290 19.66 -40.45 -6.11
N ASP A 291 20.73 -41.12 -6.57
CA ASP A 291 22.06 -41.07 -5.93
C ASP A 291 22.90 -39.87 -6.44
N ILE A 292 22.86 -39.63 -7.75
CA ILE A 292 23.54 -38.51 -8.40
C ILE A 292 22.55 -37.80 -9.34
N TYR A 293 22.49 -36.49 -9.24
CA TYR A 293 21.77 -35.63 -10.18
C TYR A 293 22.74 -35.08 -11.23
N ILE A 294 22.35 -35.08 -12.50
CA ILE A 294 23.19 -34.61 -13.61
C ILE A 294 22.49 -33.59 -14.51
N THR A 295 23.16 -32.46 -14.76
CA THR A 295 22.73 -31.42 -15.73
C THR A 295 23.81 -31.16 -16.79
N PRO A 296 23.82 -31.93 -17.90
CA PRO A 296 24.86 -31.89 -18.94
C PRO A 296 24.55 -30.84 -20.02
N TYR A 297 24.05 -29.67 -19.62
CA TYR A 297 23.53 -28.66 -20.55
C TYR A 297 24.60 -28.18 -21.52
N LEU A 298 24.22 -27.81 -22.73
CA LEU A 298 25.17 -27.44 -23.78
C LEU A 298 25.52 -25.94 -23.81
N ASN A 299 24.70 -25.11 -23.16
CA ASN A 299 24.83 -23.66 -23.24
C ASN A 299 25.30 -23.08 -21.89
N PRO A 300 26.41 -22.31 -21.85
CA PRO A 300 26.85 -21.64 -20.63
C PRO A 300 25.87 -20.56 -20.13
N ALA A 301 25.02 -20.01 -21.00
CA ALA A 301 24.18 -18.84 -20.74
C ALA A 301 22.90 -19.12 -19.93
N GLN A 302 22.98 -19.98 -18.90
CA GLN A 302 21.88 -20.26 -17.98
C GLN A 302 22.11 -19.53 -16.65
N ILE A 303 21.38 -18.44 -16.43
CA ILE A 303 21.55 -17.57 -15.25
C ILE A 303 20.93 -18.16 -13.97
N THR A 304 19.91 -19.01 -14.13
CA THR A 304 19.22 -19.70 -13.03
C THR A 304 18.61 -21.00 -13.53
N SER A 305 18.69 -22.08 -12.76
CA SER A 305 18.16 -23.40 -13.10
C SER A 305 17.43 -23.98 -11.91
N GLY A 306 16.09 -23.96 -11.95
CA GLY A 306 15.26 -24.48 -10.85
C GLY A 306 15.49 -25.98 -10.59
N THR A 307 15.72 -26.78 -11.64
CA THR A 307 15.97 -28.22 -11.49
C THR A 307 17.28 -28.51 -10.76
N LEU A 308 18.32 -27.71 -11.04
CA LEU A 308 19.58 -27.75 -10.29
C LEU A 308 19.37 -27.32 -8.83
N SER A 309 18.68 -26.20 -8.58
CA SER A 309 18.41 -25.71 -7.23
C SER A 309 17.72 -26.76 -6.37
N TYR A 310 16.68 -27.40 -6.91
CA TYR A 310 15.92 -28.44 -6.22
C TYR A 310 16.80 -29.63 -5.85
N ALA A 311 17.52 -30.21 -6.82
CA ALA A 311 18.37 -31.36 -6.56
C ALA A 311 19.51 -31.06 -5.58
N PHE A 312 20.15 -29.90 -5.76
CA PHE A 312 21.22 -29.43 -4.89
C PHE A 312 20.75 -29.29 -3.44
N GLY A 313 19.63 -28.58 -3.22
CA GLY A 313 19.16 -28.31 -1.87
C GLY A 313 18.47 -29.50 -1.20
N CYS A 314 17.98 -30.48 -1.98
CA CYS A 314 17.61 -31.81 -1.48
C CYS A 314 18.83 -32.69 -1.12
N GLY A 315 20.06 -32.16 -1.24
CA GLY A 315 21.28 -32.83 -0.82
C GLY A 315 21.69 -33.99 -1.72
N LYS A 316 21.43 -33.89 -3.03
CA LYS A 316 21.90 -34.85 -4.02
C LYS A 316 23.34 -34.54 -4.42
N ALA A 317 24.10 -35.57 -4.78
CA ALA A 317 25.42 -35.35 -5.38
C ALA A 317 25.20 -34.82 -6.79
N VAL A 318 25.83 -33.71 -7.16
CA VAL A 318 25.56 -33.05 -8.44
C VAL A 318 26.78 -33.10 -9.36
N VAL A 319 26.56 -33.54 -10.58
CA VAL A 319 27.49 -33.40 -11.71
C VAL A 319 26.86 -32.46 -12.74
N SER A 320 27.57 -31.43 -13.17
CA SER A 320 27.03 -30.47 -14.15
C SER A 320 28.09 -29.97 -15.11
N THR A 321 27.68 -29.53 -16.28
CA THR A 321 28.51 -28.64 -17.11
C THR A 321 28.61 -27.24 -16.47
N PRO A 322 29.68 -26.46 -16.73
CA PRO A 322 29.91 -25.15 -16.11
C PRO A 322 29.09 -24.05 -16.78
N TYR A 323 27.75 -24.15 -16.75
CA TYR A 323 26.89 -22.99 -17.00
C TYR A 323 26.86 -22.09 -15.77
N TRP A 324 26.63 -20.79 -15.94
CA TRP A 324 26.91 -19.78 -14.90
C TRP A 324 26.32 -20.13 -13.53
N HIS A 325 25.05 -20.53 -13.47
CA HIS A 325 24.41 -20.92 -12.21
C HIS A 325 25.02 -22.18 -11.57
N ALA A 326 25.47 -23.16 -12.36
CA ALA A 326 26.16 -24.35 -11.84
C ALA A 326 27.55 -24.03 -11.31
N GLU A 327 28.29 -23.11 -11.94
CA GLU A 327 29.60 -22.68 -11.46
C GLU A 327 29.51 -22.09 -10.05
N GLU A 328 28.50 -21.25 -9.81
CA GLU A 328 28.26 -20.64 -8.49
C GLU A 328 27.81 -21.68 -7.45
N LEU A 329 26.75 -22.43 -7.76
CA LEU A 329 26.11 -23.30 -6.79
C LEU A 329 27.02 -24.47 -6.38
N LEU A 330 27.83 -24.98 -7.32
CA LEU A 330 28.70 -26.15 -7.11
C LEU A 330 30.13 -25.80 -6.65
N ALA A 331 30.46 -24.51 -6.49
CA ALA A 331 31.76 -24.06 -6.00
C ALA A 331 32.13 -24.66 -4.63
N ASP A 332 33.41 -24.58 -4.25
CA ASP A 332 33.94 -25.06 -2.96
C ASP A 332 33.69 -26.55 -2.65
N GLY A 333 33.59 -27.36 -3.72
CA GLY A 333 33.39 -28.80 -3.65
C GLY A 333 31.97 -29.19 -3.22
N ARG A 334 30.97 -28.37 -3.56
CA ARG A 334 29.54 -28.68 -3.38
C ARG A 334 28.96 -29.47 -4.55
N GLY A 335 29.72 -29.63 -5.64
CA GLY A 335 29.42 -30.51 -6.77
C GLY A 335 30.65 -30.75 -7.63
N VAL A 336 30.44 -31.37 -8.79
CA VAL A 336 31.48 -31.58 -9.81
C VAL A 336 31.10 -30.90 -11.11
N LEU A 337 32.06 -30.20 -11.70
CA LEU A 337 31.94 -29.61 -13.03
C LEU A 337 32.68 -30.45 -14.08
N VAL A 338 32.04 -30.70 -15.22
CA VAL A 338 32.61 -31.43 -16.36
C VAL A 338 32.54 -30.57 -17.63
N PRO A 339 33.49 -30.68 -18.58
CA PRO A 339 33.44 -29.90 -19.82
C PRO A 339 32.15 -30.13 -20.63
N PHE A 340 31.74 -29.09 -21.38
CA PHE A 340 30.58 -29.17 -22.27
C PHE A 340 30.75 -30.24 -23.35
N GLY A 341 29.75 -31.10 -23.53
CA GLY A 341 29.74 -32.12 -24.58
C GLY A 341 30.73 -33.28 -24.39
N ASP A 342 31.36 -33.39 -23.21
CA ASP A 342 32.38 -34.39 -22.94
C ASP A 342 31.79 -35.59 -22.17
N SER A 343 31.40 -36.63 -22.91
CA SER A 343 30.87 -37.86 -22.33
C SER A 343 31.92 -38.65 -21.54
N ASP A 344 33.21 -38.50 -21.86
CA ASP A 344 34.28 -39.23 -21.17
C ASP A 344 34.53 -38.62 -19.78
N ALA A 345 34.56 -37.29 -19.68
CA ALA A 345 34.65 -36.60 -18.40
C ALA A 345 33.41 -36.86 -17.52
N ILE A 346 32.21 -36.93 -18.12
CA ILE A 346 30.99 -37.34 -17.40
C ILE A 346 31.17 -38.75 -16.83
N ALA A 347 31.63 -39.71 -17.62
CA ALA A 347 31.86 -41.08 -17.18
C ALA A 347 32.86 -41.15 -16.02
N ASP A 348 34.02 -40.47 -16.16
CA ASP A 348 35.07 -40.47 -15.15
C ASP A 348 34.57 -39.94 -13.80
N GLN A 349 33.86 -38.80 -13.80
CA GLN A 349 33.37 -38.20 -12.56
C GLN A 349 32.25 -38.99 -11.91
N ILE A 350 31.33 -39.56 -12.69
CA ILE A 350 30.30 -40.45 -12.15
C ILE A 350 30.94 -41.70 -11.54
N ILE A 351 31.88 -42.34 -12.24
CA ILE A 351 32.60 -43.51 -11.73
C ILE A 351 33.33 -43.18 -10.41
N ASN A 352 33.99 -42.04 -10.33
CA ASN A 352 34.70 -41.60 -9.12
C ASN A 352 33.74 -41.41 -7.94
N LEU A 353 32.60 -40.73 -8.16
CA LEU A 353 31.60 -40.50 -7.11
C LEU A 353 30.90 -41.80 -6.65
N LEU A 354 30.70 -42.76 -7.55
CA LEU A 354 30.15 -44.07 -7.21
C LEU A 354 31.16 -44.97 -6.49
N ALA A 355 32.46 -44.80 -6.75
CA ALA A 355 33.53 -45.56 -6.10
C ALA A 355 33.92 -45.01 -4.71
N ASP A 356 33.71 -43.71 -4.45
CA ASP A 356 34.04 -43.04 -3.18
C ASP A 356 32.78 -42.47 -2.50
N GLU A 357 32.08 -43.36 -1.79
CA GLU A 357 30.88 -43.00 -1.03
C GLU A 357 31.12 -41.92 0.04
N PRO A 358 32.21 -41.96 0.85
CA PRO A 358 32.54 -40.88 1.78
C PRO A 358 32.68 -39.52 1.10
N ALA A 359 33.39 -39.42 -0.02
CA ALA A 359 33.54 -38.17 -0.76
C ALA A 359 32.19 -37.68 -1.32
N ARG A 360 31.40 -38.59 -1.89
CA ARG A 360 30.04 -38.28 -2.38
C ARG A 360 29.14 -37.78 -1.25
N HIS A 361 29.17 -38.41 -0.08
CA HIS A 361 28.39 -37.99 1.08
C HIS A 361 28.84 -36.63 1.62
N ALA A 362 30.16 -36.38 1.68
CA ALA A 362 30.70 -35.08 2.10
C ALA A 362 30.25 -33.94 1.16
N MET A 363 30.27 -34.17 -0.15
CA MET A 363 29.76 -33.24 -1.16
C MET A 363 28.26 -32.96 -0.98
N ARG A 364 27.46 -34.02 -0.86
CA ARG A 364 26.01 -33.94 -0.59
C ARG A 364 25.71 -33.08 0.64
N LYS A 365 26.43 -33.34 1.73
CA LYS A 365 26.25 -32.62 2.99
C LYS A 365 26.57 -31.13 2.84
N LYS A 366 27.65 -30.77 2.14
CA LYS A 366 27.99 -29.37 1.86
C LYS A 366 26.89 -28.67 1.04
N GLY A 367 26.40 -29.32 -0.01
CA GLY A 367 25.31 -28.80 -0.84
C GLY A 367 24.02 -28.61 -0.04
N TYR A 368 23.60 -29.63 0.71
CA TYR A 368 22.42 -29.59 1.56
C TYR A 368 22.46 -28.46 2.59
N MET A 369 23.61 -28.27 3.26
CA MET A 369 23.78 -27.22 4.27
C MET A 369 23.61 -25.82 3.68
N MET A 370 24.17 -25.55 2.50
CA MET A 370 23.98 -24.26 1.81
C MET A 370 22.54 -24.13 1.29
N GLY A 371 21.97 -25.20 0.74
CA GLY A 371 20.60 -25.24 0.25
C GLY A 371 19.54 -24.97 1.32
N ARG A 372 19.88 -25.05 2.62
CA ARG A 372 18.96 -24.66 3.71
C ARG A 372 18.56 -23.18 3.64
N ASP A 373 19.42 -22.31 3.10
CA ASP A 373 19.09 -20.90 2.89
C ASP A 373 18.16 -20.67 1.70
N MET A 374 17.98 -21.69 0.85
CA MET A 374 17.17 -21.63 -0.35
C MET A 374 15.73 -22.15 -0.14
N ILE A 375 15.43 -22.74 1.02
CA ILE A 375 14.07 -23.28 1.27
C ILE A 375 13.05 -22.15 1.25
N TRP A 376 11.84 -22.45 0.76
CA TRP A 376 10.79 -21.46 0.63
C TRP A 376 10.49 -20.71 1.93
N GLU A 377 10.57 -21.34 3.11
CA GLU A 377 10.35 -20.66 4.40
C GLU A 377 11.35 -19.53 4.67
N ARG A 378 12.56 -19.58 4.11
CA ARG A 378 13.57 -18.52 4.23
C ARG A 378 13.48 -17.52 3.09
N VAL A 379 13.40 -18.02 1.86
CA VAL A 379 13.27 -17.19 0.66
C VAL A 379 12.06 -16.27 0.76
N ILE A 380 10.95 -16.74 1.32
CA ILE A 380 9.74 -15.92 1.44
C ILE A 380 9.90 -14.73 2.39
N GLN A 381 10.78 -14.85 3.40
CA GLN A 381 11.08 -13.74 4.31
C GLN A 381 11.84 -12.63 3.57
N GLU A 382 12.75 -13.00 2.69
CA GLU A 382 13.49 -12.06 1.85
C GLU A 382 12.57 -11.36 0.84
N TYR A 383 11.68 -12.12 0.18
CA TYR A 383 10.65 -11.53 -0.70
C TYR A 383 9.73 -10.57 0.07
N ALA A 384 9.23 -10.96 1.24
CA ALA A 384 8.42 -10.08 2.09
C ALA A 384 9.18 -8.81 2.50
N GLY A 385 10.46 -8.94 2.85
CA GLY A 385 11.34 -7.82 3.15
C GLY A 385 11.53 -6.88 1.96
N SER A 386 11.73 -7.43 0.76
CA SER A 386 11.82 -6.67 -0.50
C SER A 386 10.51 -5.93 -0.80
N PHE A 387 9.35 -6.58 -0.64
CA PHE A 387 8.04 -5.95 -0.83
C PHE A 387 7.80 -4.80 0.17
N ALA A 388 8.14 -5.01 1.45
CA ALA A 388 8.03 -3.96 2.46
C ALA A 388 8.99 -2.79 2.17
N LYS A 389 10.21 -3.06 1.67
CA LYS A 389 11.19 -2.05 1.27
C LYS A 389 10.71 -1.26 0.05
N ALA A 390 10.21 -1.94 -0.99
CA ALA A 390 9.65 -1.31 -2.19
C ALA A 390 8.51 -0.33 -1.87
N ARG A 391 7.63 -0.71 -0.94
CA ARG A 391 6.56 0.16 -0.45
C ARG A 391 7.12 1.41 0.23
N ARG A 392 8.08 1.27 1.15
CA ARG A 392 8.72 2.41 1.83
C ARG A 392 9.48 3.33 0.87
N GLU A 393 10.20 2.79 -0.12
CA GLU A 393 10.98 3.57 -1.09
C GLU A 393 10.11 4.33 -2.08
N ARG A 394 9.00 3.74 -2.53
CA ARG A 394 8.04 4.47 -3.38
C ARG A 394 7.44 5.66 -2.63
N MET A 395 7.21 5.51 -1.33
CA MET A 395 6.74 6.62 -0.48
C MET A 395 7.80 7.72 -0.37
N SER A 396 9.09 7.40 -0.22
CA SER A 396 10.15 8.42 -0.16
C SER A 396 10.39 9.13 -1.50
N THR A 397 10.17 8.45 -2.63
CA THR A 397 10.33 9.02 -3.98
C THR A 397 9.13 9.85 -4.44
N ILE A 398 7.89 9.45 -4.12
CA ILE A 398 6.70 10.31 -4.28
C ILE A 398 6.87 11.59 -3.45
N ASN A 399 7.44 11.47 -2.25
CA ASN A 399 7.76 12.63 -1.44
C ASN A 399 8.84 13.51 -2.11
N ASN A 400 9.76 12.99 -2.91
CA ASN A 400 10.83 13.78 -3.56
C ASN A 400 10.47 14.30 -4.96
N GLN A 401 9.34 13.88 -5.55
CA GLN A 401 8.82 14.48 -6.76
C GLN A 401 8.05 15.74 -6.39
N THR A 402 8.75 16.88 -6.39
CA THR A 402 8.15 18.20 -6.41
C THR A 402 7.08 18.21 -7.51
N PRO A 403 5.81 18.47 -7.21
CA PRO A 403 4.85 18.75 -8.26
C PRO A 403 5.36 19.99 -9.00
N TYR A 404 5.63 19.77 -10.27
CA TYR A 404 5.69 20.75 -11.37
C TYR A 404 5.60 22.21 -10.95
N ASP A 405 6.67 22.93 -11.29
CA ASP A 405 6.78 24.39 -11.36
C ASP A 405 5.43 25.10 -11.59
N MET A 406 4.91 25.74 -10.55
CA MET A 406 3.91 26.80 -10.65
C MET A 406 4.56 28.10 -10.21
N GLY A 407 5.53 28.55 -11.02
CA GLY A 407 5.58 29.93 -11.48
C GLY A 407 5.72 31.01 -10.40
N GLY A 408 6.95 31.50 -10.28
CA GLY A 408 7.19 32.94 -10.41
C GLY A 408 7.04 33.79 -9.15
N ASN A 409 8.14 34.44 -8.81
CA ASN A 409 8.12 35.80 -8.26
C ASN A 409 7.08 36.66 -9.02
N GLY A 410 5.99 37.04 -8.35
CA GLY A 410 5.05 38.05 -8.87
C GLY A 410 3.61 37.88 -8.40
N SER A 411 3.24 38.62 -7.34
CA SER A 411 1.94 39.31 -7.09
C SER A 411 0.57 38.76 -7.56
N SER A 412 0.40 37.50 -7.93
CA SER A 412 -0.90 36.92 -8.28
C SER A 412 -1.59 36.29 -7.07
N ALA A 413 -2.71 36.88 -6.63
CA ALA A 413 -3.52 36.35 -5.53
C ALA A 413 -3.99 34.91 -5.81
N TYR A 414 -3.85 34.00 -4.84
CA TYR A 414 -4.36 32.63 -4.94
C TYR A 414 -5.87 32.65 -5.21
N LYS A 415 -6.31 31.95 -6.26
CA LYS A 415 -7.71 31.87 -6.66
C LYS A 415 -8.38 30.70 -5.93
N LEU A 416 -9.35 31.00 -5.06
CA LEU A 416 -10.14 29.99 -4.35
C LEU A 416 -10.95 29.13 -5.34
N PRO A 417 -11.04 27.80 -5.13
CA PRO A 417 -11.90 26.91 -5.90
C PRO A 417 -13.38 27.27 -5.76
N ALA A 418 -14.19 27.02 -6.80
CA ALA A 418 -15.63 27.22 -6.71
C ALA A 418 -16.27 26.30 -5.67
N LEU A 419 -17.17 26.85 -4.86
CA LEU A 419 -17.94 26.09 -3.87
C LEU A 419 -18.91 25.14 -4.58
N ARG A 420 -18.72 23.83 -4.39
CA ARG A 420 -19.59 22.77 -4.92
C ARG A 420 -20.26 22.03 -3.77
N LEU A 421 -21.59 21.91 -3.82
CA LEU A 421 -22.38 21.25 -2.77
C LEU A 421 -22.96 19.90 -3.23
N ASP A 422 -22.54 19.41 -4.41
CA ASP A 422 -23.06 18.18 -5.01
C ASP A 422 -22.95 16.97 -4.07
N HIS A 423 -21.80 16.80 -3.44
CA HIS A 423 -21.55 15.67 -2.55
C HIS A 423 -22.21 15.85 -1.18
N LEU A 424 -22.25 17.08 -0.64
CA LEU A 424 -23.07 17.39 0.54
C LEU A 424 -24.50 16.90 0.34
N PHE A 425 -25.12 17.30 -0.78
CA PHE A 425 -26.48 16.87 -1.11
C PHE A 425 -26.62 15.38 -1.43
N ARG A 426 -25.53 14.67 -1.72
CA ARG A 426 -25.54 13.23 -1.92
C ARG A 426 -25.58 12.49 -0.58
N LEU A 427 -24.89 13.00 0.42
CA LEU A 427 -24.87 12.45 1.78
C LEU A 427 -26.13 12.81 2.59
N THR A 428 -26.84 13.88 2.22
CA THR A 428 -28.04 14.36 2.92
C THR A 428 -29.32 13.73 2.39
N ASP A 429 -30.15 13.24 3.31
CA ASP A 429 -31.54 12.86 3.06
C ASP A 429 -32.49 13.52 4.09
N SER A 430 -33.78 13.18 4.03
CA SER A 430 -34.84 13.72 4.92
C SER A 430 -34.62 13.50 6.42
N THR A 431 -33.64 12.70 6.81
CA THR A 431 -33.26 12.44 8.20
C THR A 431 -32.17 13.43 8.64
N GLY A 432 -31.18 13.67 7.78
CA GLY A 432 -29.94 14.38 8.10
C GLY A 432 -28.81 13.97 7.14
N ILE A 433 -27.56 14.19 7.53
CA ILE A 433 -26.38 13.80 6.74
C ILE A 433 -25.81 12.44 7.20
N ALA A 434 -25.64 11.51 6.25
CA ALA A 434 -25.01 10.21 6.51
C ALA A 434 -23.53 10.37 6.88
N GLN A 435 -23.09 9.70 7.94
CA GLN A 435 -21.78 9.95 8.56
C GLN A 435 -20.62 9.57 7.63
N HIS A 436 -20.73 8.42 6.95
CA HIS A 436 -19.64 7.81 6.18
C HIS A 436 -20.06 7.56 4.74
N ALA A 437 -19.05 7.39 3.87
CA ALA A 437 -19.24 7.00 2.48
C ALA A 437 -18.30 5.84 2.12
N ARG A 438 -18.72 4.99 1.18
CA ARG A 438 -17.83 4.08 0.48
C ARG A 438 -17.49 4.71 -0.86
N PHE A 439 -16.25 5.15 -1.02
CA PHE A 439 -15.88 6.08 -2.08
C PHE A 439 -16.77 7.33 -2.01
N HIS A 440 -17.57 7.60 -3.04
CA HIS A 440 -18.44 8.76 -3.11
C HIS A 440 -19.92 8.45 -2.82
N LEU A 441 -20.25 7.20 -2.47
CA LEU A 441 -21.62 6.76 -2.20
C LEU A 441 -21.89 6.76 -0.68
N PRO A 442 -23.04 7.28 -0.21
CA PRO A 442 -23.41 7.22 1.21
C PRO A 442 -23.36 5.77 1.73
N PHE A 443 -22.75 5.56 2.90
CA PHE A 443 -22.66 4.26 3.53
C PHE A 443 -23.69 4.17 4.66
N TYR A 444 -24.92 3.85 4.28
CA TYR A 444 -26.08 3.93 5.16
C TYR A 444 -25.97 3.04 6.41
N GLU A 445 -25.24 1.92 6.36
CA GLU A 445 -25.06 1.02 7.50
C GLU A 445 -24.42 1.68 8.73
N GLU A 446 -23.64 2.76 8.54
CA GLU A 446 -23.03 3.55 9.62
C GLU A 446 -23.96 4.66 10.14
N GLY A 447 -25.09 4.90 9.46
CA GLY A 447 -26.11 5.83 9.90
C GLY A 447 -25.69 7.30 9.88
N TYR A 448 -26.11 8.03 10.92
CA TYR A 448 -26.00 9.47 11.05
C TYR A 448 -25.37 9.83 12.40
N CYS A 449 -24.66 10.96 12.47
CA CYS A 449 -24.18 11.49 13.73
C CYS A 449 -24.57 12.96 13.95
N THR A 450 -24.75 13.35 15.21
CA THR A 450 -25.03 14.73 15.63
C THR A 450 -23.87 15.67 15.30
N ASP A 451 -22.64 15.20 15.43
CA ASP A 451 -21.44 15.99 15.10
C ASP A 451 -21.49 16.54 13.66
N ASP A 452 -21.80 15.69 12.69
CA ASP A 452 -21.84 16.05 11.28
C ASP A 452 -23.08 16.87 10.92
N ASN A 453 -24.25 16.57 11.49
CA ASN A 453 -25.45 17.40 11.31
C ASN A 453 -25.24 18.82 11.87
N ALA A 454 -24.56 18.97 13.01
CA ALA A 454 -24.23 20.27 13.58
C ALA A 454 -23.27 21.06 12.65
N ARG A 455 -22.21 20.42 12.14
CA ARG A 455 -21.28 21.05 11.18
C ARG A 455 -21.98 21.42 9.86
N ALA A 456 -22.86 20.55 9.36
CA ALA A 456 -23.61 20.78 8.13
C ALA A 456 -24.57 21.96 8.26
N LEU A 457 -25.21 22.13 9.42
CA LEU A 457 -26.05 23.29 9.71
C LEU A 457 -25.24 24.60 9.74
N ILE A 458 -24.06 24.59 10.39
CA ILE A 458 -23.16 25.76 10.40
C ILE A 458 -22.78 26.15 8.96
N LEU A 459 -22.36 25.16 8.15
CA LEU A 459 -22.01 25.39 6.75
C LEU A 459 -23.20 25.96 5.96
N ALA A 460 -24.39 25.38 6.09
CA ALA A 460 -25.57 25.81 5.36
C ALA A 460 -25.89 27.30 5.63
N LEU A 461 -25.85 27.72 6.89
CA LEU A 461 -26.10 29.10 7.29
C LEU A 461 -25.01 30.05 6.77
N MET A 462 -23.74 29.66 6.83
CA MET A 462 -22.64 30.47 6.30
C MET A 462 -22.74 30.68 4.78
N VAL A 463 -23.12 29.64 4.04
CA VAL A 463 -23.28 29.71 2.59
C VAL A 463 -24.51 30.55 2.21
N GLN A 464 -25.60 30.46 2.98
CA GLN A 464 -26.76 31.32 2.80
C GLN A 464 -26.43 32.80 3.08
N GLU A 465 -25.73 33.09 4.18
CA GLU A 465 -25.26 34.44 4.54
C GLU A 465 -24.34 35.05 3.45
N ALA A 466 -23.51 34.21 2.83
CA ALA A 466 -22.65 34.63 1.73
C ALA A 466 -23.42 35.03 0.44
N GLY A 467 -24.73 34.75 0.37
CA GLY A 467 -25.58 34.98 -0.80
C GLY A 467 -25.51 33.85 -1.83
N LEU A 468 -24.99 32.68 -1.45
CA LEU A 468 -24.83 31.49 -2.29
C LEU A 468 -25.87 30.40 -1.96
N GLY A 469 -26.94 30.77 -1.26
CA GLY A 469 -28.01 29.86 -0.88
C GLY A 469 -28.81 29.33 -2.09
N SER A 470 -29.39 28.15 -1.91
CA SER A 470 -30.35 27.57 -2.85
C SER A 470 -31.53 26.98 -2.07
N GLN A 471 -32.68 26.79 -2.73
CA GLN A 471 -33.84 26.13 -2.11
C GLN A 471 -33.47 24.74 -1.57
N LYS A 472 -32.61 24.00 -2.28
CA LYS A 472 -32.12 22.70 -1.85
C LYS A 472 -31.27 22.78 -0.57
N LEU A 473 -30.44 23.81 -0.44
CA LEU A 473 -29.66 24.05 0.77
C LEU A 473 -30.53 24.49 1.95
N ALA A 474 -31.59 25.27 1.70
CA ALA A 474 -32.56 25.63 2.72
C ALA A 474 -33.29 24.39 3.27
N GLN A 475 -33.76 23.49 2.39
CA GLN A 475 -34.36 22.22 2.80
C GLN A 475 -33.40 21.36 3.62
N ALA A 476 -32.15 21.20 3.16
CA ALA A 476 -31.14 20.47 3.92
C ALA A 476 -30.89 21.08 5.30
N SER A 477 -30.90 22.42 5.41
CA SER A 477 -30.78 23.12 6.69
C SER A 477 -31.93 22.78 7.64
N ASP A 478 -33.17 22.72 7.14
CA ASP A 478 -34.34 22.32 7.93
C ASP A 478 -34.21 20.87 8.40
N ASP A 479 -33.73 19.96 7.56
CA ASP A 479 -33.49 18.56 7.90
C ASP A 479 -32.43 18.44 9.01
N TYR A 480 -31.34 19.21 8.96
CA TYR A 480 -30.33 19.25 10.03
C TYR A 480 -30.90 19.80 11.35
N CYS A 481 -31.71 20.86 11.29
CA CYS A 481 -32.40 21.39 12.47
C CYS A 481 -33.32 20.32 13.10
N ALA A 482 -34.09 19.61 12.27
CA ALA A 482 -34.97 18.54 12.72
C ALA A 482 -34.19 17.39 13.36
N PHE A 483 -33.05 16.98 12.78
CA PHE A 483 -32.16 15.97 13.36
C PHE A 483 -31.67 16.39 14.74
N LEU A 484 -31.10 17.60 14.88
CA LEU A 484 -30.60 18.11 16.15
C LEU A 484 -31.72 18.24 17.20
N ASN A 485 -32.91 18.66 16.79
CA ASN A 485 -34.08 18.70 17.66
C ASN A 485 -34.45 17.30 18.18
N HIS A 486 -34.36 16.27 17.33
CA HIS A 486 -34.64 14.90 17.72
C HIS A 486 -33.51 14.28 18.57
N ALA A 487 -32.26 14.70 18.36
CA ALA A 487 -31.10 14.25 19.11
C ALA A 487 -31.13 14.66 20.58
N TYR A 488 -31.76 15.80 20.88
CA TYR A 488 -31.86 16.34 22.24
C TYR A 488 -32.63 15.41 23.19
N THR A 489 -32.16 15.33 24.44
CA THR A 489 -32.82 14.64 25.55
C THR A 489 -32.94 15.56 26.77
N ASP A 490 -34.16 15.72 27.30
CA ASP A 490 -34.44 16.51 28.50
C ASP A 490 -33.86 15.84 29.77
N ASP A 491 -33.80 14.50 29.82
CA ASP A 491 -33.32 13.73 30.99
C ASP A 491 -31.85 14.03 31.31
N TYR A 492 -31.03 14.15 30.27
CA TYR A 492 -29.59 14.37 30.40
C TYR A 492 -29.17 15.79 30.03
N ARG A 493 -30.09 16.60 29.48
CA ARG A 493 -29.81 17.93 28.90
C ARG A 493 -28.60 17.90 27.95
N ARG A 494 -28.57 16.89 27.10
CA ARG A 494 -27.49 16.57 26.15
C ARG A 494 -28.08 16.12 24.83
N PHE A 495 -27.21 15.92 23.84
CA PHE A 495 -27.59 15.36 22.55
C PHE A 495 -27.06 13.93 22.44
N ARG A 496 -27.88 13.01 21.95
CA ARG A 496 -27.42 11.70 21.48
C ARG A 496 -26.61 11.92 20.20
N ASN A 497 -25.54 11.16 19.97
CA ASN A 497 -24.70 11.32 18.79
C ASN A 497 -25.12 10.37 17.68
N PHE A 498 -25.14 9.06 17.93
CA PHE A 498 -25.27 8.05 16.88
C PHE A 498 -26.72 7.58 16.65
N MET A 499 -27.17 7.67 15.41
CA MET A 499 -28.45 7.15 14.94
C MET A 499 -28.23 6.18 13.78
N SER A 500 -28.82 4.98 13.84
CA SER A 500 -28.81 4.03 12.73
C SER A 500 -29.66 4.49 11.55
N TYR A 501 -29.47 3.89 10.38
CA TYR A 501 -30.26 4.20 9.19
C TYR A 501 -31.77 3.98 9.36
N ASP A 502 -32.17 2.99 10.16
CA ASP A 502 -33.57 2.74 10.52
C ASP A 502 -34.09 3.68 11.63
N ARG A 503 -33.38 4.79 11.87
CA ARG A 503 -33.75 5.91 12.74
C ARG A 503 -33.90 5.54 14.22
N ARG A 504 -33.05 4.62 14.69
CA ARG A 504 -32.95 4.28 16.11
C ARG A 504 -31.70 4.91 16.70
N TRP A 505 -31.85 5.55 17.85
CA TRP A 505 -30.70 6.02 18.62
C TRP A 505 -29.92 4.83 19.16
N LEU A 506 -28.61 4.84 18.95
CA LEU A 506 -27.70 3.75 19.36
C LEU A 506 -27.15 3.96 20.77
N GLU A 507 -27.46 5.10 21.38
CA GLU A 507 -27.06 5.48 22.73
C GLU A 507 -28.13 6.35 23.40
N GLU A 508 -28.13 6.36 24.74
CA GLU A 508 -29.02 7.20 25.55
C GLU A 508 -28.48 8.62 25.73
N VAL A 509 -27.15 8.76 25.76
CA VAL A 509 -26.43 10.03 25.96
C VAL A 509 -25.21 10.05 25.04
N GLY A 510 -25.08 11.10 24.23
CA GLY A 510 -23.92 11.28 23.35
C GLY A 510 -22.70 11.87 24.06
N SER A 511 -21.62 12.01 23.30
CA SER A 511 -20.35 12.57 23.76
C SER A 511 -20.46 14.05 24.15
N ASP A 512 -19.55 14.51 25.01
CA ASP A 512 -19.39 15.95 25.30
C ASP A 512 -19.21 16.75 24.00
N ASP A 513 -18.44 16.22 23.06
CA ASP A 513 -18.15 16.87 21.77
C ASP A 513 -19.41 17.08 20.91
N SER A 514 -20.30 16.07 20.82
CA SER A 514 -21.56 16.20 20.09
C SER A 514 -22.47 17.27 20.66
N THR A 515 -22.49 17.39 21.99
CA THR A 515 -23.22 18.47 22.68
C THR A 515 -22.56 19.83 22.43
N GLY A 516 -21.22 19.93 22.54
CA GLY A 516 -20.47 21.15 22.29
C GLY A 516 -20.63 21.68 20.86
N ARG A 517 -20.54 20.80 19.85
CA ARG A 517 -20.75 21.16 18.44
C ARG A 517 -22.18 21.60 18.17
N THR A 518 -23.16 20.96 18.79
CA THR A 518 -24.56 21.37 18.64
C THR A 518 -24.78 22.77 19.23
N ILE A 519 -24.20 23.07 20.39
CA ILE A 519 -24.24 24.42 20.97
C ILE A 519 -23.59 25.45 20.03
N TRP A 520 -22.50 25.09 19.37
CA TRP A 520 -21.92 25.94 18.34
C TRP A 520 -22.92 26.22 17.20
N ALA A 521 -23.55 25.19 16.67
CA ALA A 521 -24.56 25.32 15.61
C ALA A 521 -25.76 26.17 16.04
N LEU A 522 -26.29 25.96 17.25
CA LEU A 522 -27.38 26.77 17.83
C LEU A 522 -26.97 28.25 17.98
N GLY A 523 -25.74 28.49 18.45
CA GLY A 523 -25.19 29.84 18.54
C GLY A 523 -25.13 30.54 17.18
N VAL A 524 -24.66 29.85 16.14
CA VAL A 524 -24.64 30.35 14.76
C VAL A 524 -26.06 30.62 14.25
N CYS A 525 -27.03 29.75 14.53
CA CYS A 525 -28.45 29.99 14.20
C CYS A 525 -28.97 31.30 14.83
N ILE A 526 -28.64 31.54 16.10
CA ILE A 526 -29.13 32.72 16.83
C ILE A 526 -28.44 34.01 16.35
N GLY A 527 -27.12 33.92 16.12
CA GLY A 527 -26.29 35.07 15.74
C GLY A 527 -26.39 35.45 14.27
N ARG A 528 -26.73 34.51 13.38
CA ARG A 528 -26.62 34.71 11.92
C ARG A 528 -27.85 34.36 11.10
N ALA A 529 -28.81 33.56 11.60
CA ALA A 529 -29.96 33.18 10.79
C ALA A 529 -30.82 34.39 10.42
N VAL A 530 -31.28 34.42 9.17
CA VAL A 530 -32.16 35.47 8.64
C VAL A 530 -33.62 35.20 9.02
N ASP A 531 -34.00 33.93 9.17
CA ASP A 531 -35.36 33.53 9.48
C ASP A 531 -35.62 33.48 11.00
N ARG A 532 -36.79 33.97 11.39
CA ARG A 532 -37.17 34.08 12.82
C ARG A 532 -37.45 32.72 13.45
N ASN A 533 -37.89 31.72 12.67
CA ASN A 533 -38.33 30.45 13.21
C ASN A 533 -37.12 29.63 13.70
N THR A 534 -36.08 29.53 12.88
CA THR A 534 -34.80 28.87 13.21
C THR A 534 -34.14 29.56 14.39
N SER A 535 -34.06 30.90 14.42
CA SER A 535 -33.52 31.61 15.59
C SER A 535 -34.31 31.32 16.87
N THR A 536 -35.65 31.26 16.80
CA THR A 536 -36.51 31.01 17.97
C THR A 536 -36.37 29.56 18.47
N TRP A 537 -36.36 28.60 17.55
CA TRP A 537 -36.09 27.19 17.84
C TRP A 537 -34.72 27.02 18.51
N ALA A 538 -33.68 27.60 17.91
CA ALA A 538 -32.33 27.47 18.42
C ALA A 538 -32.20 28.10 19.82
N MET A 539 -32.86 29.23 20.07
CA MET A 539 -32.91 29.85 21.39
C MET A 539 -33.56 28.94 22.43
N SER A 540 -34.68 28.28 22.08
CA SER A 540 -35.34 27.34 22.99
C SER A 540 -34.47 26.14 23.37
N LEU A 541 -33.71 25.57 22.43
CA LEU A 541 -32.78 24.48 22.73
C LEU A 541 -31.54 24.97 23.50
N MET A 542 -30.99 26.13 23.13
CA MET A 542 -29.84 26.75 23.79
C MET A 542 -30.13 26.96 25.28
N GLU A 543 -31.28 27.52 25.64
CA GLU A 543 -31.69 27.74 27.04
C GLU A 543 -31.68 26.46 27.87
N LYS A 544 -32.07 25.33 27.27
CA LYS A 544 -32.13 24.04 27.97
C LYS A 544 -30.76 23.39 28.15
N VAL A 545 -29.90 23.44 27.13
CA VAL A 545 -28.61 22.73 27.13
C VAL A 545 -27.49 23.54 27.77
N LEU A 546 -27.51 24.87 27.64
CA LEU A 546 -26.39 25.72 28.05
C LEU A 546 -25.93 25.48 29.51
N PRO A 547 -26.83 25.28 30.50
CA PRO A 547 -26.41 24.96 31.87
C PRO A 547 -25.63 23.64 32.04
N SER A 548 -25.85 22.62 31.21
CA SER A 548 -25.18 21.31 31.37
C SER A 548 -23.72 21.31 30.90
N VAL A 549 -23.31 22.34 30.17
CA VAL A 549 -21.97 22.51 29.61
C VAL A 549 -20.90 22.57 30.70
N THR A 550 -21.25 23.08 31.88
CA THR A 550 -20.34 23.17 33.03
C THR A 550 -20.02 21.81 33.64
N ASP A 551 -20.79 20.77 33.31
CA ASP A 551 -20.57 19.40 33.80
C ASP A 551 -19.75 18.56 32.80
N MET A 552 -19.48 19.09 31.61
CA MET A 552 -18.62 18.43 30.61
C MET A 552 -17.15 18.43 31.04
N SER A 553 -16.41 17.48 30.50
CA SER A 553 -15.00 17.17 30.82
C SER A 553 -14.03 17.41 29.66
N SER A 554 -14.51 17.39 28.40
CA SER A 554 -13.69 17.57 27.20
C SER A 554 -13.32 19.04 26.96
N PRO A 555 -12.02 19.39 26.81
CA PRO A 555 -11.59 20.73 26.40
C PRO A 555 -12.12 21.15 25.03
N ARG A 556 -12.27 20.21 24.08
CA ARG A 556 -12.81 20.52 22.74
C ARG A 556 -14.29 20.86 22.86
N ALA A 557 -15.05 20.09 23.64
CA ALA A 557 -16.46 20.40 23.89
C ALA A 557 -16.67 21.78 24.54
N TRP A 558 -15.83 22.16 25.53
CA TRP A 558 -15.86 23.51 26.10
C TRP A 558 -15.56 24.57 25.05
N ALA A 559 -14.57 24.33 24.18
CA ALA A 559 -14.22 25.26 23.11
C ALA A 559 -15.36 25.39 22.07
N PHE A 560 -15.97 24.30 21.61
CA PHE A 560 -17.12 24.38 20.71
C PHE A 560 -18.30 25.14 21.35
N ALA A 561 -18.59 24.89 22.62
CA ALA A 561 -19.62 25.63 23.35
C ALA A 561 -19.29 27.12 23.45
N LEU A 562 -18.02 27.48 23.71
CA LEU A 562 -17.56 28.88 23.71
C LEU A 562 -17.75 29.56 22.35
N LEU A 563 -17.43 28.88 21.23
CA LEU A 563 -17.70 29.41 19.89
C LEU A 563 -19.20 29.68 19.68
N GLY A 564 -20.07 28.77 20.15
CA GLY A 564 -21.52 28.98 20.15
C GLY A 564 -21.96 30.18 20.98
N ILE A 565 -21.39 30.34 22.19
CA ILE A 565 -21.69 31.49 23.05
C ILE A 565 -21.24 32.81 22.40
N TYR A 566 -20.08 32.85 21.73
CA TYR A 566 -19.63 34.05 21.02
C TYR A 566 -20.58 34.45 19.88
N GLU A 567 -21.08 33.48 19.13
CA GLU A 567 -22.09 33.74 18.08
C GLU A 567 -23.43 34.19 18.68
N TYR A 568 -23.88 33.58 19.77
CA TYR A 568 -25.06 34.00 20.53
C TYR A 568 -24.96 35.45 21.02
N GLN A 569 -23.80 35.83 21.54
CA GLN A 569 -23.55 37.16 22.11
C GLN A 569 -23.51 38.29 21.07
N LYS A 570 -23.38 37.98 19.77
CA LYS A 570 -23.56 39.01 18.72
C LYS A 570 -24.94 39.67 18.79
N LYS A 571 -25.95 38.96 19.30
CA LYS A 571 -27.32 39.44 19.45
C LYS A 571 -27.70 39.69 20.91
N PHE A 572 -27.23 38.85 21.83
CA PHE A 572 -27.61 38.86 23.24
C PHE A 572 -26.38 38.99 24.16
N ASN A 573 -25.59 40.04 23.96
CA ASN A 573 -24.37 40.28 24.72
C ASN A 573 -24.60 40.48 26.24
N ASP A 574 -25.81 40.88 26.68
CA ASP A 574 -26.13 41.18 28.07
C ASP A 574 -26.75 40.02 28.87
N ASP A 575 -26.87 38.83 28.26
CA ASP A 575 -27.29 37.62 28.96
C ASP A 575 -26.27 37.22 30.04
N ARG A 576 -26.71 37.28 31.30
CA ARG A 576 -25.88 36.97 32.46
C ARG A 576 -25.52 35.49 32.57
N LEU A 577 -26.43 34.59 32.23
CA LEU A 577 -26.18 33.15 32.32
C LEU A 577 -25.09 32.74 31.32
N ALA A 578 -25.22 33.20 30.07
CA ALA A 578 -24.23 32.94 29.02
C ALA A 578 -22.84 33.50 29.41
N LYS A 579 -22.78 34.73 29.94
CA LYS A 579 -21.53 35.34 30.45
C LYS A 579 -20.91 34.54 31.61
N THR A 580 -21.72 34.05 32.55
CA THR A 580 -21.24 33.23 33.67
C THR A 580 -20.66 31.91 33.18
N ILE A 581 -21.34 31.22 32.27
CA ILE A 581 -20.89 29.94 31.71
C ILE A 581 -19.64 30.14 30.86
N GLN A 582 -19.61 31.16 30.00
CA GLN A 582 -18.40 31.53 29.25
C GLN A 582 -17.19 31.69 30.16
N ARG A 583 -17.34 32.45 31.26
CA ARG A 583 -16.26 32.64 32.23
C ARG A 583 -15.80 31.32 32.85
N GLN A 584 -16.73 30.47 33.28
CA GLN A 584 -16.38 29.16 33.86
C GLN A 584 -15.64 28.26 32.88
N LEU A 585 -16.01 28.26 31.59
CA LEU A 585 -15.32 27.47 30.57
C LEU A 585 -13.94 28.01 30.23
N LEU A 586 -13.79 29.34 30.16
CA LEU A 586 -12.48 29.98 30.02
C LEU A 586 -11.59 29.68 31.23
N ASP A 587 -12.12 29.75 32.45
CA ASP A 587 -11.39 29.42 33.67
C ASP A 587 -10.94 27.94 33.66
N LYS A 588 -11.79 27.00 33.19
CA LYS A 588 -11.43 25.58 33.02
C LYS A 588 -10.32 25.38 31.97
N LEU A 589 -10.42 26.02 30.80
CA LEU A 589 -9.39 25.94 29.76
C LEU A 589 -8.07 26.55 30.24
N MET A 590 -8.13 27.67 30.95
CA MET A 590 -6.95 28.33 31.50
C MET A 590 -6.32 27.52 32.63
N PHE A 591 -7.12 26.86 33.46
CA PHE A 591 -6.62 25.92 34.45
C PHE A 591 -5.80 24.80 33.78
N ARG A 592 -6.33 24.18 32.72
CA ARG A 592 -5.61 23.18 31.92
C ARG A 592 -4.30 23.72 31.36
N TYR A 593 -4.33 24.90 30.75
CA TYR A 593 -3.14 25.57 30.23
C TYR A 593 -2.09 25.80 31.32
N THR A 594 -2.48 26.32 32.49
CA THR A 594 -1.55 26.56 33.60
C THR A 594 -0.95 25.28 34.17
N GLU A 595 -1.68 24.16 34.15
CA GLU A 595 -1.15 22.87 34.63
C GLU A 595 -0.10 22.26 33.69
N THR A 596 -0.20 22.45 32.38
CA THR A 596 0.61 21.71 31.39
C THR A 596 1.61 22.55 30.64
N ALA A 597 1.36 23.86 30.49
CA ALA A 597 2.16 24.72 29.63
C ALA A 597 3.55 24.96 30.19
N THR A 598 4.56 24.79 29.35
CA THR A 598 5.97 25.18 29.60
C THR A 598 6.47 26.06 28.46
N ASP A 599 7.69 26.57 28.56
CA ASP A 599 8.28 27.40 27.48
C ASP A 599 8.43 26.61 26.17
N GLU A 600 8.78 25.32 26.25
CA GLU A 600 8.90 24.42 25.09
C GLU A 600 7.57 23.78 24.66
N TRP A 601 6.53 23.84 25.51
CA TRP A 601 5.23 23.23 25.28
C TRP A 601 4.10 24.17 25.75
N PRO A 602 3.86 25.30 25.04
CA PRO A 602 2.84 26.28 25.41
C PRO A 602 1.43 25.78 25.00
N TRP A 603 1.01 24.64 25.56
CA TRP A 603 -0.21 23.94 25.18
C TRP A 603 -1.04 23.49 26.39
N PHE A 604 -2.34 23.30 26.15
CA PHE A 604 -3.40 23.03 27.14
C PHE A 604 -3.40 21.61 27.72
N GLU A 605 -2.70 20.69 27.08
CA GLU A 605 -2.68 19.28 27.45
C GLU A 605 -1.30 18.70 27.19
N ASN A 606 -1.01 17.53 27.77
CA ASN A 606 0.21 16.78 27.48
C ASN A 606 0.15 16.00 26.16
N VAL A 607 -0.92 16.16 25.37
CA VAL A 607 -1.11 15.50 24.08
C VAL A 607 -1.71 16.48 23.06
N LEU A 608 -1.25 16.39 21.81
CA LEU A 608 -1.96 16.93 20.65
C LEU A 608 -2.70 15.78 19.98
N SER A 609 -4.03 15.89 19.94
CA SER A 609 -4.92 14.85 19.41
C SER A 609 -5.63 15.33 18.14
N TYR A 610 -6.88 15.74 18.25
CA TYR A 610 -7.74 16.23 17.17
C TYR A 610 -8.35 17.59 17.52
N ASP A 611 -8.82 18.30 16.51
CA ASP A 611 -9.32 19.68 16.57
C ASP A 611 -8.44 20.60 17.42
N ASN A 612 -7.12 20.41 17.36
CA ASN A 612 -6.20 21.03 18.33
C ASN A 612 -6.32 22.57 18.28
N ALA A 613 -6.41 23.13 17.08
CA ALA A 613 -6.45 24.57 16.87
C ALA A 613 -7.69 25.26 17.50
N VAL A 614 -8.77 24.52 17.80
CA VAL A 614 -9.99 25.09 18.39
C VAL A 614 -9.73 25.68 19.78
N LEU A 615 -8.80 25.10 20.55
CA LEU A 615 -8.48 25.57 21.91
C LEU A 615 -7.85 26.97 21.88
N ALA A 616 -6.94 27.19 20.93
CA ALA A 616 -6.35 28.51 20.72
C ALA A 616 -7.37 29.49 20.10
N HIS A 617 -8.19 29.01 19.16
CA HIS A 617 -9.23 29.80 18.48
C HIS A 617 -10.17 30.49 19.48
N VAL A 618 -10.66 29.77 20.50
CA VAL A 618 -11.61 30.34 21.46
C VAL A 618 -11.00 31.40 22.37
N LEU A 619 -9.71 31.30 22.67
CA LEU A 619 -9.02 32.34 23.44
C LEU A 619 -8.80 33.60 22.59
N ILE A 620 -8.44 33.43 21.32
CA ILE A 620 -8.31 34.54 20.35
C ILE A 620 -9.63 35.30 20.20
N ARG A 621 -10.75 34.58 20.17
CA ARG A 621 -12.11 35.16 20.05
C ARG A 621 -12.69 35.69 21.37
N SER A 622 -12.02 35.51 22.50
CA SER A 622 -12.58 35.79 23.84
C SER A 622 -12.91 37.25 24.12
N GLY A 623 -12.30 38.19 23.39
CA GLY A 623 -12.38 39.63 23.67
C GLY A 623 -11.55 40.08 24.89
N VAL A 624 -10.79 39.18 25.53
CA VAL A 624 -9.93 39.47 26.68
C VAL A 624 -8.46 39.46 26.24
N SER A 625 -7.78 40.61 26.34
CA SER A 625 -6.43 40.81 25.79
C SER A 625 -5.42 39.73 26.20
N HIS A 626 -5.33 39.44 27.51
CA HIS A 626 -4.38 38.44 28.01
C HIS A 626 -4.66 37.02 27.51
N LEU A 627 -5.94 36.63 27.39
CA LEU A 627 -6.31 35.32 26.85
C LEU A 627 -5.99 35.24 25.35
N ALA A 628 -6.28 36.32 24.61
CA ALA A 628 -5.98 36.39 23.20
C ALA A 628 -4.47 36.28 22.92
N GLU A 629 -3.61 36.88 23.75
CA GLU A 629 -2.15 36.72 23.66
C GLU A 629 -1.71 35.27 23.85
N ILE A 630 -2.28 34.56 24.83
CA ILE A 630 -2.02 33.13 25.05
C ILE A 630 -2.49 32.32 23.84
N GLY A 631 -3.71 32.57 23.35
CA GLY A 631 -4.24 31.92 22.16
C GLY A 631 -3.36 32.12 20.93
N LEU A 632 -2.86 33.35 20.69
CA LEU A 632 -1.94 33.65 19.60
C LEU A 632 -0.58 32.94 19.77
N LYS A 633 -0.04 32.89 21.00
CA LYS A 633 1.20 32.16 21.32
C LYS A 633 1.05 30.66 21.04
N SER A 634 -0.02 30.05 21.55
CA SER A 634 -0.30 28.62 21.36
C SER A 634 -0.59 28.26 19.90
N LEU A 635 -1.36 29.09 19.18
CA LEU A 635 -1.63 28.87 17.77
C LEU A 635 -0.35 28.97 16.93
N ARG A 636 0.52 29.94 17.23
CA ARG A 636 1.80 30.09 16.51
C ARG A 636 2.67 28.87 16.70
N TRP A 637 2.82 28.42 17.95
CA TRP A 637 3.56 27.20 18.27
C TRP A 637 2.97 25.97 17.56
N LEU A 638 1.64 25.81 17.58
CA LEU A 638 0.98 24.68 16.89
C LEU A 638 1.21 24.73 15.38
N VAL A 639 1.06 25.90 14.74
CA VAL A 639 1.27 26.07 13.30
C VAL A 639 2.73 25.80 12.92
N ASP A 640 3.69 26.30 13.70
CA ASP A 640 5.11 26.08 13.46
C ASP A 640 5.44 24.58 13.59
N LEU A 641 4.89 23.91 14.60
CA LEU A 641 5.00 22.46 14.76
C LEU A 641 4.35 21.71 13.58
N GLN A 642 3.18 22.14 13.13
CA GLN A 642 2.45 21.54 12.00
C GLN A 642 2.90 22.05 10.63
N THR A 643 4.10 22.63 10.52
CA THR A 643 4.72 22.99 9.25
C THR A 643 5.90 22.05 9.00
N SER A 644 5.90 21.37 7.85
CA SER A 644 6.99 20.47 7.46
C SER A 644 8.28 21.23 7.18
N GLU A 645 9.42 20.54 7.12
CA GLU A 645 10.69 21.12 6.65
C GLU A 645 10.61 21.68 5.23
N ARG A 646 9.68 21.17 4.42
CA ARG A 646 9.39 21.63 3.06
C ARG A 646 8.40 22.79 3.01
N GLY A 647 7.92 23.23 4.16
CA GLY A 647 7.06 24.41 4.30
C GLY A 647 5.58 24.18 3.98
N HIS A 648 5.12 22.93 3.83
CA HIS A 648 3.69 22.61 3.71
C HIS A 648 3.06 22.28 5.07
N PHE A 649 1.72 22.29 5.13
CA PHE A 649 1.00 21.92 6.36
C PHE A 649 1.06 20.41 6.58
N GLN A 650 1.48 20.00 7.77
CA GLN A 650 1.63 18.62 8.21
C GLN A 650 0.95 18.49 9.59
N PRO A 651 -0.35 18.15 9.63
CA PRO A 651 -1.08 18.03 10.88
C PRO A 651 -0.54 16.86 11.73
N ILE A 652 -0.94 16.82 13.01
CA ILE A 652 -0.61 15.70 13.88
C ILE A 652 -1.38 14.46 13.41
N GLY A 653 -0.67 13.35 13.21
CA GLY A 653 -1.27 12.11 12.75
C GLY A 653 -2.16 11.47 13.81
N SER A 654 -3.31 10.94 13.40
CA SER A 654 -4.27 10.26 14.28
C SER A 654 -3.84 8.84 14.67
N ASN A 655 -2.90 8.24 13.92
CA ASN A 655 -2.33 6.93 14.27
C ASN A 655 -1.18 7.09 15.27
N GLY A 656 -1.54 7.46 16.50
CA GLY A 656 -0.61 7.57 17.64
C GLY A 656 -0.55 8.96 18.28
N PHE A 657 -1.09 10.00 17.62
CA PHE A 657 -1.11 11.38 18.11
C PHE A 657 0.28 11.90 18.51
N TYR A 658 0.37 13.01 19.25
CA TYR A 658 1.64 13.50 19.77
C TYR A 658 1.57 13.80 21.27
N THR A 659 2.14 12.90 22.06
CA THR A 659 2.33 13.07 23.51
C THR A 659 3.64 13.79 23.80
N LYS A 660 3.61 14.74 24.74
CA LYS A 660 4.77 15.52 25.22
C LYS A 660 5.93 14.59 25.58
N GLY A 661 7.09 14.82 24.98
CA GLY A 661 8.31 14.01 25.19
C GLY A 661 8.39 12.71 24.39
N GLN A 662 7.41 12.38 23.55
CA GLN A 662 7.44 11.21 22.67
C GLN A 662 7.65 11.60 21.20
N THR A 663 7.73 10.61 20.32
CA THR A 663 7.71 10.86 18.87
C THR A 663 6.29 11.16 18.41
N ARG A 664 6.11 12.22 17.63
CA ARG A 664 4.81 12.54 17.03
C ARG A 664 4.43 11.57 15.93
N ALA A 665 3.15 11.25 15.80
CA ALA A 665 2.61 10.62 14.61
C ALA A 665 2.52 11.63 13.46
N TYR A 666 2.91 11.20 12.26
CA TYR A 666 2.84 11.99 11.02
C TYR A 666 1.61 11.66 10.17
N PHE A 667 1.02 10.48 10.42
CA PHE A 667 -0.13 9.92 9.72
C PHE A 667 -0.99 9.15 10.74
N ASP A 668 -2.25 8.86 10.48
CA ASP A 668 -3.03 9.36 9.34
C ASP A 668 -3.43 10.82 9.56
N GLN A 669 -3.49 11.62 8.50
CA GLN A 669 -3.81 13.04 8.60
C GLN A 669 -5.29 13.27 8.32
N GLN A 670 -5.95 14.05 9.18
CA GLN A 670 -7.40 14.24 9.13
C GLN A 670 -7.78 15.64 8.60
N PRO A 671 -8.78 15.73 7.69
CA PRO A 671 -9.39 16.98 7.20
C PRO A 671 -9.82 17.96 8.29
N LEU A 672 -10.33 17.47 9.42
CA LEU A 672 -10.78 18.30 10.53
C LEU A 672 -9.66 19.21 11.06
N GLU A 673 -8.41 18.73 11.09
CA GLU A 673 -7.28 19.54 11.56
C GLU A 673 -6.90 20.65 10.59
N ALA A 674 -7.00 20.39 9.29
CA ALA A 674 -6.83 21.46 8.33
C ALA A 674 -7.94 22.51 8.49
N GLN A 675 -9.20 22.10 8.67
CA GLN A 675 -10.31 23.03 8.85
C GLN A 675 -10.18 23.88 10.12
N SER A 676 -9.97 23.27 11.28
CA SER A 676 -9.89 24.01 12.54
C SER A 676 -8.69 24.96 12.58
N THR A 677 -7.57 24.58 11.95
CA THR A 677 -6.39 25.44 11.82
C THR A 677 -6.64 26.62 10.89
N VAL A 678 -7.35 26.41 9.77
CA VAL A 678 -7.82 27.52 8.91
C VAL A 678 -8.66 28.50 9.72
N SER A 679 -9.69 28.03 10.42
CA SER A 679 -10.58 28.88 11.22
C SER A 679 -9.82 29.68 12.28
N ALA A 680 -8.90 29.03 13.00
CA ALA A 680 -8.09 29.68 14.04
C ALA A 680 -7.15 30.75 13.46
N CYS A 681 -6.51 30.47 12.33
CA CYS A 681 -5.67 31.45 11.63
C CYS A 681 -6.49 32.64 11.12
N LEU A 682 -7.70 32.42 10.59
CA LEU A 682 -8.56 33.53 10.16
C LEU A 682 -9.04 34.37 11.34
N ALA A 683 -9.37 33.76 12.48
CA ALA A 683 -9.67 34.50 13.71
C ALA A 683 -8.48 35.33 14.21
N ALA A 684 -7.26 34.78 14.15
CA ALA A 684 -6.05 35.50 14.49
C ALA A 684 -5.81 36.69 13.53
N PHE A 685 -6.04 36.49 12.23
CA PHE A 685 -5.96 37.55 11.23
C PHE A 685 -6.97 38.67 11.49
N GLU A 686 -8.22 38.33 11.78
CA GLU A 686 -9.27 39.32 12.11
C GLU A 686 -8.92 40.14 13.36
N LEU A 687 -8.31 39.51 14.37
CA LEU A 687 -7.92 40.19 15.61
C LEU A 687 -6.70 41.10 15.42
N THR A 688 -5.67 40.65 14.71
CA THR A 688 -4.36 41.34 14.68
C THR A 688 -4.12 42.16 13.41
N GLY A 689 -4.83 41.87 12.32
CA GLY A 689 -4.54 42.40 10.98
C GLY A 689 -3.25 41.86 10.34
N ASP A 690 -2.56 40.90 10.98
CA ASP A 690 -1.30 40.35 10.47
C ASP A 690 -1.53 39.37 9.31
N GLU A 691 -1.18 39.80 8.10
CA GLU A 691 -1.33 39.05 6.86
C GLU A 691 -0.57 37.69 6.86
N GLN A 692 0.39 37.47 7.77
CA GLN A 692 0.99 36.15 7.95
C GLN A 692 -0.05 35.10 8.32
N TRP A 693 -1.03 35.42 9.17
CA TRP A 693 -2.09 34.48 9.54
C TRP A 693 -2.98 34.10 8.35
N HIS A 694 -3.36 35.07 7.52
CA HIS A 694 -4.11 34.81 6.30
C HIS A 694 -3.30 33.96 5.30
N ARG A 695 -1.99 34.23 5.14
CA ARG A 695 -1.10 33.39 4.31
C ARG A 695 -0.99 31.96 4.85
N THR A 696 -0.89 31.80 6.16
CA THR A 696 -0.93 30.48 6.81
C THR A 696 -2.24 29.77 6.56
N ALA A 697 -3.39 30.43 6.70
CA ALA A 697 -4.70 29.84 6.41
C ALA A 697 -4.78 29.32 4.96
N ILE A 698 -4.30 30.09 3.98
CA ILE A 698 -4.23 29.65 2.58
C ILE A 698 -3.27 28.47 2.40
N ARG A 699 -2.11 28.46 3.08
CA ARG A 699 -1.16 27.35 3.05
C ARG A 699 -1.78 26.06 3.59
N VAL A 700 -2.47 26.14 4.74
CA VAL A 700 -3.18 25.01 5.34
C VAL A 700 -4.28 24.53 4.40
N PHE A 701 -5.08 25.43 3.83
CA PHE A 701 -6.14 25.08 2.89
C PHE A 701 -5.61 24.33 1.65
N LYS A 702 -4.40 24.68 1.16
CA LYS A 702 -3.79 23.98 0.02
C LYS A 702 -3.47 22.50 0.31
N TRP A 703 -3.47 22.07 1.56
CA TRP A 703 -3.35 20.65 1.95
C TRP A 703 -4.43 19.79 1.27
N PHE A 704 -5.67 20.29 1.20
CA PHE A 704 -6.78 19.62 0.50
C PHE A 704 -6.53 19.42 -0.99
N SER A 705 -5.76 20.31 -1.62
CA SER A 705 -5.44 20.29 -3.05
C SER A 705 -4.15 19.56 -3.40
N GLY A 706 -3.46 18.95 -2.42
CA GLY A 706 -2.23 18.19 -2.64
C GLY A 706 -0.95 18.87 -2.18
N LEU A 707 -1.00 20.06 -1.56
CA LEU A 707 0.17 20.62 -0.87
C LEU A 707 0.30 19.98 0.52
N ASN A 708 0.58 18.68 0.52
CA ASN A 708 0.66 17.80 1.68
C ASN A 708 1.80 16.79 1.51
N ASP A 709 1.97 15.89 2.48
CA ASP A 709 3.12 14.98 2.50
C ASP A 709 3.22 14.05 1.29
N LEU A 710 2.09 13.69 0.65
CA LEU A 710 2.08 12.77 -0.50
C LEU A 710 1.92 13.47 -1.87
N GLY A 711 1.72 14.79 -1.91
CA GLY A 711 1.41 15.47 -3.17
C GLY A 711 0.03 15.14 -3.75
N LEU A 712 -0.83 14.44 -3.00
CA LEU A 712 -2.10 13.90 -3.50
C LEU A 712 -3.30 14.73 -3.05
N PRO A 713 -4.23 15.10 -3.95
CA PRO A 713 -5.40 15.87 -3.57
C PRO A 713 -6.37 15.03 -2.73
N LEU A 714 -6.92 15.62 -1.67
CA LEU A 714 -8.03 15.05 -0.91
C LEU A 714 -9.38 15.51 -1.45
N TYR A 715 -9.47 16.74 -1.96
CA TYR A 715 -10.68 17.22 -2.62
C TYR A 715 -10.83 16.59 -4.00
N ASP A 716 -11.98 15.96 -4.24
CA ASP A 716 -12.34 15.38 -5.53
C ASP A 716 -13.21 16.36 -6.33
N THR A 717 -12.58 16.99 -7.32
CA THR A 717 -13.24 17.97 -8.19
C THR A 717 -14.39 17.39 -9.01
N GLN A 718 -14.42 16.07 -9.25
CA GLN A 718 -15.49 15.42 -10.03
C GLN A 718 -16.75 15.28 -9.20
N THR A 719 -16.61 14.78 -7.96
CA THR A 719 -17.73 14.50 -7.07
C THR A 719 -18.18 15.71 -6.25
N GLY A 720 -17.27 16.65 -5.97
CA GLY A 720 -17.45 17.73 -5.00
C GLY A 720 -17.26 17.29 -3.54
N GLY A 721 -16.74 16.09 -3.30
CA GLY A 721 -16.46 15.54 -1.97
C GLY A 721 -15.00 15.71 -1.54
N CYS A 722 -14.72 15.53 -0.25
CA CYS A 722 -13.36 15.44 0.26
C CYS A 722 -13.11 14.05 0.79
N ARG A 723 -11.93 13.51 0.52
CA ARG A 723 -11.47 12.23 1.02
C ARG A 723 -11.18 12.28 2.53
N ASP A 724 -11.42 11.17 3.22
CA ASP A 724 -11.44 11.08 4.69
C ASP A 724 -10.09 11.30 5.38
N GLY A 725 -8.99 11.13 4.66
CA GLY A 725 -7.68 11.38 5.22
C GLY A 725 -6.55 10.98 4.30
N LEU A 726 -5.36 11.42 4.70
CA LEU A 726 -4.11 11.03 4.08
C LEU A 726 -3.48 9.94 4.94
N HIS A 727 -3.41 8.72 4.41
CA HIS A 727 -2.62 7.66 5.02
C HIS A 727 -1.14 7.86 4.69
N ILE A 728 -0.29 7.06 5.33
CA ILE A 728 1.16 7.10 5.11
C ILE A 728 1.55 6.92 3.63
N ASP A 729 0.76 6.19 2.83
CA ASP A 729 1.10 5.79 1.45
C ASP A 729 0.01 6.02 0.40
N ARG A 730 -1.17 6.49 0.81
CA ARG A 730 -2.33 6.67 -0.08
C ARG A 730 -3.30 7.70 0.49
N VAL A 731 -4.22 8.17 -0.34
CA VAL A 731 -5.42 8.85 0.17
C VAL A 731 -6.48 7.82 0.49
N ASN A 732 -7.17 7.96 1.63
CA ASN A 732 -8.41 7.22 1.89
C ASN A 732 -9.42 7.57 0.79
N GLN A 733 -9.93 6.60 0.05
CA GLN A 733 -10.82 6.89 -1.08
C GLN A 733 -12.24 7.26 -0.67
N ASN A 734 -12.63 6.99 0.58
CA ASN A 734 -13.94 7.34 1.12
C ASN A 734 -14.09 8.86 1.27
N GLN A 735 -15.28 9.37 0.96
CA GLN A 735 -15.66 10.78 1.03
C GLN A 735 -16.77 10.96 2.07
N GLY A 736 -16.46 10.83 3.35
CA GLY A 736 -17.42 10.95 4.45
C GLY A 736 -17.93 12.37 4.70
N ALA A 737 -18.86 12.49 5.64
CA ALA A 737 -19.45 13.77 6.00
C ALA A 737 -18.44 14.71 6.66
N GLU A 738 -17.71 14.26 7.68
CA GLU A 738 -16.72 15.07 8.39
C GLU A 738 -15.72 15.71 7.42
N SER A 739 -15.09 14.90 6.56
CA SER A 739 -14.07 15.34 5.62
C SER A 739 -14.61 16.34 4.60
N THR A 740 -15.77 16.04 4.03
CA THR A 740 -16.46 16.91 3.07
C THR A 740 -16.85 18.24 3.71
N LEU A 741 -17.40 18.21 4.92
CA LEU A 741 -17.79 19.40 5.68
C LEU A 741 -16.56 20.23 6.08
N SER A 742 -15.46 19.59 6.50
CA SER A 742 -14.20 20.26 6.83
C SER A 742 -13.66 21.08 5.66
N TYR A 743 -13.63 20.49 4.45
CA TYR A 743 -13.22 21.21 3.25
C TYR A 743 -14.15 22.40 2.95
N LEU A 744 -15.46 22.16 2.96
CA LEU A 744 -16.46 23.18 2.60
C LEU A 744 -16.50 24.34 3.60
N LEU A 745 -16.38 24.05 4.90
CA LEU A 745 -16.30 25.07 5.95
C LEU A 745 -15.05 25.94 5.79
N ALA A 746 -13.88 25.32 5.62
CA ALA A 746 -12.64 26.06 5.40
C ALA A 746 -12.71 26.95 4.15
N LEU A 747 -13.29 26.44 3.06
CA LEU A 747 -13.50 27.21 1.82
C LEU A 747 -14.49 28.36 2.03
N ALA A 748 -15.60 28.13 2.73
CA ALA A 748 -16.60 29.16 3.01
C ALA A 748 -16.04 30.30 3.87
N GLU A 749 -15.23 30.01 4.89
CA GLU A 749 -14.57 31.03 5.71
C GLU A 749 -13.59 31.87 4.90
N LEU A 750 -12.77 31.23 4.06
CA LEU A 750 -11.84 31.93 3.16
C LEU A 750 -12.57 32.85 2.18
N TYR A 751 -13.71 32.40 1.63
CA TYR A 751 -14.55 33.25 0.78
C TYR A 751 -15.12 34.45 1.53
N SER A 752 -15.56 34.27 2.78
CA SER A 752 -16.09 35.35 3.62
C SER A 752 -15.04 36.44 3.84
N VAL A 753 -13.81 36.06 4.23
CA VAL A 753 -12.70 37.00 4.40
C VAL A 753 -12.32 37.67 3.08
N GLN A 754 -12.31 36.94 1.96
CA GLN A 754 -12.02 37.53 0.65
C GLN A 754 -13.07 38.57 0.23
N LYS A 755 -14.36 38.33 0.53
CA LYS A 755 -15.45 39.26 0.26
C LYS A 755 -15.33 40.53 1.10
N GLN A 756 -15.12 40.40 2.41
CA GLN A 756 -14.91 41.55 3.31
C GLN A 756 -13.74 42.43 2.85
N ARG A 757 -12.63 41.83 2.40
CA ARG A 757 -11.48 42.59 1.86
C ARG A 757 -11.79 43.36 0.58
N LYS A 758 -12.64 42.81 -0.30
CA LYS A 758 -13.10 43.50 -1.52
C LYS A 758 -14.04 44.66 -1.18
N GLU A 759 -14.95 44.46 -0.24
CA GLU A 759 -15.88 45.49 0.24
C GLU A 759 -15.13 46.66 0.90
N VAL A 760 -14.18 46.40 1.81
CA VAL A 760 -13.34 47.44 2.44
C VAL A 760 -12.53 48.23 1.40
N LYS A 761 -11.95 47.56 0.38
CA LYS A 761 -11.26 48.23 -0.72
C LYS A 761 -12.21 49.12 -1.54
N SER A 762 -13.43 48.66 -1.81
CA SER A 762 -14.42 49.44 -2.56
C SER A 762 -14.91 50.69 -1.80
N VAL A 763 -15.07 50.59 -0.47
CA VAL A 763 -15.45 51.71 0.40
C VAL A 763 -14.33 52.76 0.48
N ASN A 764 -13.07 52.34 0.59
CA ASN A 764 -11.93 53.26 0.62
C ASN A 764 -11.74 54.02 -0.71
N VAL A 765 -12.06 53.40 -1.85
CA VAL A 765 -12.05 54.06 -3.17
C VAL A 765 -13.21 55.06 -3.30
N ALA A 766 -14.40 54.74 -2.76
CA ALA A 766 -15.54 55.65 -2.76
C ALA A 766 -15.31 56.87 -1.84
N ILE A 767 -14.72 56.68 -0.65
CA ILE A 767 -14.40 57.77 0.27
C ILE A 767 -13.31 58.68 -0.31
N SER A 768 -12.28 58.16 -0.99
CA SER A 768 -11.28 59.01 -1.66
C SER A 768 -11.87 59.82 -2.81
N SER A 769 -12.97 59.35 -3.43
CA SER A 769 -13.69 60.10 -4.48
C SER A 769 -14.63 61.18 -3.92
N LEU A 770 -15.04 61.09 -2.66
CA LEU A 770 -15.89 62.08 -1.98
C LEU A 770 -15.09 63.18 -1.26
N VAL A 771 -13.81 62.96 -0.96
CA VAL A 771 -12.92 63.95 -0.31
C VAL A 771 -12.23 64.87 -1.32
N ASN A 772 -12.35 64.59 -2.62
CA ASN A 772 -11.82 65.43 -3.71
C ASN A 772 -12.91 66.10 -4.56
N GLY A 773 -14.10 66.35 -3.99
CA GLY A 773 -15.22 67.04 -4.65
C GLY A 773 -15.39 68.47 -4.16
#